data_AF-A0A4S2V4G5-F1
#
_entry.id   AF-A0A4S2V4G5-F1
#
_cell.length_a   1.000
_cell.length_b   1.000
_cell.length_c   1.000
_cell.angle_alpha   90.00
_cell.angle_beta   90.00
_cell.angle_gamma   90.00
#
_symmetry.space_group_name_H-M   'P 1'
#
loop_
_entity.id
_entity.type
_entity.pdbx_description
1 polymer ?
#
loop_
_entity_poly.entity_id
_entity_poly.type
_entity_poly.pdbx_seq_one_letter_code
_entity_poly.pdbx_strand_id
1 'polypeptide(L)'
;MLWLVVAVLAVRQMAVVLRQPPGERLTDLETWIGENGVLHVTGSLYDTDRFTGTPFAGLVLKPLTRTAEQSLGVAWTFGSLLLVAALGLIAARALPAPVSRRTALLAAPVAISLLMLSLPVRNALHLGQTSILPVLLVLVGCFVVRGERASGVLIGIAAALQPTVLLFAVLLWLTGRRGAALTGGAAFAGCTALAWAAMPHDSWTYWVHHVAGAGLGDQADSLANQSLHGALLRLGLAGPLEIALFVVLAAAVCFTGLRRAARYARDGQLLLAVAVTGCVCVAVAPTAWQHQLLWILLAVVGRVGKRASDRLVWPAVVILVVTLPGKMLLPNIEAMFPVRDNVLLIAALAAACVAPFLPRTSPYWQEPVPTDHASPVAARWSRVPLLPFWRRVLSRPNLLLELLLIRVVYSAYQQVRLAATAGRATAEHHGRQIHSIEQWLHIDIEHWANHSVVRVGWLRDFFDYYYSTFHFIVPLAILGVLYVRRPADYRWVRSSIGFATLLALVGFWLYPLAPPRLMPGLGFIDTVHGVQDFAKPDYGTLTGVTNQYAAMPSLHFGWSLWCGVVIVMLAPKIWMKALGLLHPLFTVSAIVATGNHWVLDAVGGAAVVALGFGLTYTLCGPRGLREPGDGEPRDGIRTTARSTPVGRVTESA
;
A
#
# COMPACT_ATOMS: atom_id res chain seq x y z
N MET A 1 14.68 -12.84 -15.68
CA MET A 1 14.16 -11.50 -15.33
C MET A 1 13.87 -11.34 -13.83
N LEU A 2 13.00 -12.12 -13.18
CA LEU A 2 12.68 -11.89 -11.74
C LEU A 2 13.85 -12.10 -10.77
N TRP A 3 14.73 -13.07 -11.01
CA TRP A 3 15.96 -13.22 -10.20
C TRP A 3 16.92 -12.03 -10.35
N LEU A 4 16.90 -11.34 -11.50
CA LEU A 4 17.64 -10.09 -11.67
C LEU A 4 17.03 -8.99 -10.79
N VAL A 5 15.70 -8.93 -10.67
CA VAL A 5 15.03 -8.00 -9.73
C VAL A 5 15.46 -8.29 -8.30
N VAL A 6 15.52 -9.56 -7.89
CA VAL A 6 16.03 -9.96 -6.57
C VAL A 6 17.47 -9.49 -6.37
N ALA A 7 18.36 -9.71 -7.34
CA ALA A 7 19.75 -9.29 -7.27
C ALA A 7 19.87 -7.75 -7.18
N VAL A 8 19.13 -7.01 -7.99
CA VAL A 8 19.11 -5.54 -7.97
C VAL A 8 18.57 -5.01 -6.63
N LEU A 9 17.52 -5.62 -6.08
CA LEU A 9 16.98 -5.26 -4.78
C LEU A 9 17.98 -5.55 -3.66
N ALA A 10 18.67 -6.69 -3.69
CA ALA A 10 19.71 -7.03 -2.72
C ALA A 10 20.86 -6.02 -2.75
N VAL A 11 21.36 -5.70 -3.96
CA VAL A 11 22.41 -4.68 -4.16
C VAL A 11 21.93 -3.31 -3.70
N ARG A 12 20.68 -2.93 -4.02
CA ARG A 12 20.08 -1.67 -3.57
C ARG A 12 20.00 -1.62 -2.04
N GLN A 13 19.52 -2.66 -1.37
CA GLN A 13 19.40 -2.68 0.08
C GLN A 13 20.78 -2.58 0.74
N MET A 14 21.76 -3.34 0.23
CA MET A 14 23.14 -3.24 0.68
C MET A 14 23.69 -1.82 0.50
N ALA A 15 23.50 -1.22 -0.68
CA ALA A 15 23.97 0.14 -0.95
C ALA A 15 23.28 1.19 -0.07
N VAL A 16 21.97 1.05 0.20
CA VAL A 16 21.23 1.97 1.07
C VAL A 16 21.77 1.95 2.49
N VAL A 17 22.00 0.76 3.06
CA VAL A 17 22.54 0.62 4.42
C VAL A 17 24.01 1.04 4.50
N LEU A 18 24.84 0.62 3.54
CA LEU A 18 26.28 0.87 3.62
C LEU A 18 26.70 2.30 3.25
N ARG A 19 25.89 3.04 2.47
CA ARG A 19 26.14 4.46 2.13
C ARG A 19 25.71 5.44 3.22
N GLN A 20 24.90 5.00 4.18
CA GLN A 20 24.54 5.83 5.33
C GLN A 20 25.79 6.08 6.20
N PRO A 21 25.94 7.30 6.76
CA PRO A 21 27.01 7.60 7.71
C PRO A 21 27.02 6.61 8.90
N PRO A 22 28.19 6.31 9.49
CA PRO A 22 28.24 5.65 10.80
C PRO A 22 27.37 6.42 11.83
N GLY A 23 26.60 5.71 12.64
CA GLY A 23 25.61 6.29 13.57
C GLY A 23 24.19 6.44 13.00
N GLU A 24 24.03 6.45 11.68
CA GLU A 24 22.71 6.47 11.01
C GLU A 24 22.33 5.12 10.39
N ARG A 25 23.25 4.15 10.38
CA ARG A 25 23.02 2.79 9.88
C ARG A 25 23.13 1.80 11.02
N LEU A 26 22.40 0.70 10.92
CA LEU A 26 22.46 -0.40 11.89
C LEU A 26 22.34 0.12 13.33
N THR A 27 21.47 1.10 13.58
CA THR A 27 21.49 1.94 14.78
C THR A 27 21.40 1.16 16.07
N ASP A 28 20.57 0.11 16.10
CA ASP A 28 20.43 -0.75 17.28
C ASP A 28 21.67 -1.66 17.40
N LEU A 29 22.15 -2.23 16.31
CA LEU A 29 23.36 -3.06 16.31
C LEU A 29 24.61 -2.28 16.72
N GLU A 30 24.78 -1.04 16.27
CA GLU A 30 25.86 -0.14 16.72
C GLU A 30 25.69 0.20 18.21
N THR A 31 24.44 0.39 18.68
CA THR A 31 24.15 0.57 20.11
C THR A 31 24.47 -0.68 20.94
N TRP A 32 24.37 -1.87 20.35
CA TRP A 32 24.62 -3.13 21.06
C TRP A 32 26.08 -3.57 21.00
N ILE A 33 26.71 -3.48 19.83
CA ILE A 33 28.01 -4.08 19.48
C ILE A 33 29.07 -3.03 19.13
N GLY A 34 28.73 -1.74 19.08
CA GLY A 34 29.73 -0.68 18.84
C GLY A 34 30.78 -0.61 19.97
N GLU A 35 31.80 0.23 19.79
CA GLU A 35 32.92 0.38 20.75
C GLU A 35 32.46 0.64 22.20
N ASN A 36 31.33 1.33 22.38
CA ASN A 36 30.69 1.59 23.67
C ASN A 36 29.32 0.88 23.80
N GLY A 37 29.11 -0.20 23.05
CA GLY A 37 27.84 -0.88 22.95
C GLY A 37 27.46 -1.61 24.24
N VAL A 38 26.18 -1.74 24.51
CA VAL A 38 25.66 -2.37 25.75
C VAL A 38 26.12 -3.81 25.97
N LEU A 39 26.60 -4.51 24.92
CA LEU A 39 27.15 -5.87 25.04
C LEU A 39 28.65 -5.88 25.38
N HIS A 40 29.37 -4.75 25.26
CA HIS A 40 30.77 -4.58 25.62
C HIS A 40 30.97 -4.02 27.03
N VAL A 41 30.09 -3.11 27.44
CA VAL A 41 30.20 -2.44 28.74
C VAL A 41 29.95 -3.45 29.87
N THR A 42 30.79 -3.40 30.91
CA THR A 42 30.57 -4.15 32.15
C THR A 42 29.39 -3.54 32.90
N GLY A 43 28.20 -4.13 32.75
CA GLY A 43 26.95 -3.62 33.32
C GLY A 43 25.74 -4.48 32.91
N SER A 44 24.55 -4.07 33.31
CA SER A 44 23.30 -4.73 32.92
C SER A 44 22.91 -4.34 31.50
N LEU A 45 22.37 -5.29 30.71
CA LEU A 45 21.95 -5.01 29.32
C LEU A 45 20.90 -3.89 29.21
N TYR A 46 20.14 -3.68 30.29
CA TYR A 46 18.96 -2.83 30.29
C TYR A 46 19.16 -1.51 31.01
N ASP A 47 20.39 -1.17 31.46
CA ASP A 47 20.63 0.08 32.20
C ASP A 47 20.38 1.35 31.38
N THR A 48 20.42 1.24 30.05
CA THR A 48 20.13 2.35 29.12
C THR A 48 18.76 2.24 28.46
N ASP A 49 18.01 1.17 28.76
CA ASP A 49 16.78 0.76 28.06
C ASP A 49 16.89 0.62 26.53
N ARG A 50 18.09 0.73 25.93
CA ARG A 50 18.27 0.66 24.47
C ARG A 50 18.33 -0.76 23.91
N PHE A 51 18.56 -1.77 24.74
CA PHE A 51 18.54 -3.17 24.33
C PHE A 51 17.10 -3.70 24.34
N THR A 52 16.57 -4.04 23.17
CA THR A 52 15.19 -4.52 23.03
C THR A 52 15.06 -6.04 22.97
N GLY A 53 16.19 -6.77 22.97
CA GLY A 53 16.22 -8.23 22.90
C GLY A 53 15.94 -8.91 24.23
N THR A 54 15.69 -10.22 24.20
CA THR A 54 15.63 -11.04 25.43
C THR A 54 17.02 -11.22 26.05
N PRO A 55 17.12 -11.58 27.34
CA PRO A 55 18.41 -11.92 27.95
C PRO A 55 19.11 -13.08 27.21
N PHE A 56 18.34 -14.05 26.71
CA PHE A 56 18.88 -15.12 25.88
C PHE A 56 19.45 -14.60 24.55
N ALA A 57 18.77 -13.64 23.90
CA ALA A 57 19.31 -12.99 22.70
C ALA A 57 20.62 -12.24 23.02
N GLY A 58 20.69 -11.54 24.15
CA GLY A 58 21.92 -10.90 24.62
C GLY A 58 23.07 -11.89 24.79
N LEU A 59 22.83 -13.05 25.40
CA LEU A 59 23.82 -14.13 25.53
C LEU A 59 24.31 -14.68 24.19
N VAL A 60 23.40 -14.85 23.23
CA VAL A 60 23.75 -15.34 21.89
C VAL A 60 24.54 -14.29 21.09
N LEU A 61 24.25 -13.01 21.30
CA LEU A 61 24.91 -11.91 20.59
C LEU A 61 26.27 -11.53 21.20
N LYS A 62 26.47 -11.73 22.49
CA LYS A 62 27.72 -11.34 23.20
C LYS A 62 29.01 -11.90 22.58
N PRO A 63 29.10 -13.17 22.11
CA PRO A 63 30.31 -13.67 21.46
C PRO A 63 30.56 -13.04 20.08
N LEU A 64 29.50 -12.63 19.38
CA LEU A 64 29.59 -12.05 18.03
C LEU A 64 30.22 -10.66 18.04
N THR A 65 30.29 -10.00 19.20
CA THR A 65 30.81 -8.63 19.32
C THR A 65 32.33 -8.55 19.16
N ARG A 66 33.06 -9.54 19.66
CA ARG A 66 34.54 -9.59 19.56
C ARG A 66 35.07 -9.87 18.16
N THR A 67 34.26 -10.48 17.29
CA THR A 67 34.65 -10.87 15.91
C THR A 67 34.24 -9.81 14.87
N ALA A 68 33.46 -8.82 15.29
CA ALA A 68 32.72 -7.91 14.43
C ALA A 68 33.47 -6.60 14.07
N GLU A 69 34.44 -6.18 14.87
CA GLU A 69 34.97 -4.80 14.89
C GLU A 69 35.51 -4.25 13.55
N GLN A 70 35.85 -5.09 12.56
CA GLN A 70 36.42 -4.62 11.29
C GLN A 70 35.53 -4.86 10.05
N SER A 71 34.41 -5.57 10.14
CA SER A 71 33.53 -5.88 8.98
C SER A 71 32.04 -6.03 9.32
N LEU A 72 31.62 -5.64 10.53
CA LEU A 72 30.27 -5.89 11.06
C LEU A 72 29.17 -5.48 10.10
N GLY A 73 29.23 -4.27 9.54
CA GLY A 73 28.15 -3.74 8.72
C GLY A 73 27.89 -4.56 7.46
N VAL A 74 28.95 -4.96 6.75
CA VAL A 74 28.84 -5.74 5.50
C VAL A 74 28.40 -7.17 5.80
N ALA A 75 29.06 -7.84 6.75
CA ALA A 75 28.77 -9.22 7.10
C ALA A 75 27.35 -9.38 7.66
N TRP A 76 26.92 -8.47 8.53
CA TRP A 76 25.59 -8.48 9.13
C TRP A 76 24.49 -8.22 8.09
N THR A 77 24.69 -7.22 7.23
CA THR A 77 23.73 -6.90 6.16
C THR A 77 23.63 -8.06 5.18
N PHE A 78 24.76 -8.65 4.78
CA PHE A 78 24.80 -9.80 3.88
C PHE A 78 24.13 -11.03 4.50
N GLY A 79 24.46 -11.35 5.75
CA GLY A 79 23.83 -12.44 6.51
C GLY A 79 22.32 -12.25 6.63
N SER A 80 21.86 -11.05 6.97
CA SER A 80 20.43 -10.73 7.06
C SER A 80 19.72 -10.89 5.72
N LEU A 81 20.33 -10.48 4.60
CA LEU A 81 19.79 -10.69 3.25
C LEU A 81 19.73 -12.17 2.88
N LEU A 82 20.70 -12.99 3.30
CA LEU A 82 20.65 -14.44 3.12
C LEU A 82 19.52 -15.08 3.92
N LEU A 83 19.29 -14.63 5.17
CA LEU A 83 18.15 -15.09 5.98
C LEU A 83 16.82 -14.74 5.31
N VAL A 84 16.69 -13.54 4.74
CA VAL A 84 15.52 -13.14 3.95
C VAL A 84 15.33 -14.01 2.71
N ALA A 85 16.41 -14.31 1.99
CA ALA A 85 16.36 -15.18 0.81
C ALA A 85 15.93 -16.61 1.19
N ALA A 86 16.47 -17.17 2.27
CA ALA A 86 16.10 -18.49 2.78
C ALA A 86 14.62 -18.52 3.21
N LEU A 87 14.16 -17.49 3.92
CA LEU A 87 12.77 -17.37 4.34
C LEU A 87 11.81 -17.30 3.14
N GLY A 88 12.13 -16.50 2.13
CA GLY A 88 11.34 -16.41 0.89
C GLY A 88 11.31 -17.73 0.11
N LEU A 89 12.42 -18.46 0.06
CA LEU A 89 12.49 -19.77 -0.59
C LEU A 89 11.64 -20.83 0.13
N ILE A 90 11.69 -20.86 1.47
CA ILE A 90 10.86 -21.79 2.26
C ILE A 90 9.38 -21.44 2.10
N ALA A 91 9.01 -20.16 2.22
CA ALA A 91 7.63 -19.71 2.05
C ALA A 91 7.08 -20.04 0.66
N ALA A 92 7.88 -19.86 -0.40
CA ALA A 92 7.48 -20.21 -1.76
C ALA A 92 7.27 -21.72 -1.96
N ARG A 93 8.10 -22.57 -1.33
CA ARG A 93 7.93 -24.03 -1.37
C ARG A 93 6.78 -24.53 -0.49
N ALA A 94 6.38 -23.75 0.51
CA ALA A 94 5.29 -24.06 1.43
C ALA A 94 3.88 -23.66 0.91
N LEU A 95 3.77 -23.20 -0.34
CA LEU A 95 2.47 -22.84 -0.94
C LEU A 95 1.52 -24.06 -1.01
N PRO A 96 0.21 -23.89 -0.75
CA PRO A 96 -0.74 -24.99 -0.82
C PRO A 96 -0.84 -25.60 -2.22
N ALA A 97 -0.65 -26.91 -2.33
CA ALA A 97 -0.78 -27.67 -3.58
C ALA A 97 -2.26 -27.80 -4.04
N PRO A 98 -2.54 -27.94 -5.35
CA PRO A 98 -1.59 -27.93 -6.46
C PRO A 98 -1.15 -26.50 -6.85
N VAL A 99 0.12 -26.36 -7.21
CA VAL A 99 0.72 -25.10 -7.66
C VAL A 99 1.09 -25.25 -9.14
N SER A 100 0.69 -24.29 -9.99
CA SER A 100 1.04 -24.34 -11.41
C SER A 100 2.57 -24.25 -11.61
N ARG A 101 3.11 -24.82 -12.70
CA ARG A 101 4.55 -24.72 -13.01
C ARG A 101 5.04 -23.28 -13.05
N ARG A 102 4.23 -22.37 -13.60
CA ARG A 102 4.52 -20.92 -13.62
C ARG A 102 4.60 -20.37 -12.20
N THR A 103 3.60 -20.64 -11.36
CA THR A 103 3.60 -20.20 -9.96
C THR A 103 4.80 -20.76 -9.19
N ALA A 104 5.16 -22.03 -9.38
CA ALA A 104 6.31 -22.63 -8.71
C ALA A 104 7.64 -21.95 -9.09
N LEU A 105 7.83 -21.59 -10.37
CA LEU A 105 9.03 -20.89 -10.85
C LEU A 105 9.11 -19.43 -10.38
N LEU A 106 7.96 -18.75 -10.27
CA LEU A 106 7.90 -17.33 -9.94
C LEU A 106 7.77 -17.06 -8.43
N ALA A 107 7.26 -18.02 -7.65
CA ALA A 107 6.95 -17.82 -6.23
C ALA A 107 8.17 -17.41 -5.40
N ALA A 108 9.31 -18.09 -5.56
CA ALA A 108 10.53 -17.78 -4.81
C ALA A 108 11.05 -16.36 -5.09
N PRO A 109 11.34 -15.95 -6.35
CA PRO A 109 11.83 -14.60 -6.59
C PRO A 109 10.80 -13.51 -6.25
N VAL A 110 9.49 -13.78 -6.39
CA VAL A 110 8.44 -12.84 -5.94
C VAL A 110 8.43 -12.70 -4.43
N ALA A 111 8.44 -13.81 -3.68
CA ALA A 111 8.43 -13.79 -2.22
C ALA A 111 9.66 -13.06 -1.67
N ILE A 112 10.86 -13.34 -2.20
CA ILE A 112 12.10 -12.68 -1.79
C ILE A 112 12.03 -11.18 -2.11
N SER A 113 11.54 -10.80 -3.30
CA SER A 113 11.39 -9.37 -3.67
C SER A 113 10.41 -8.64 -2.75
N LEU A 114 9.26 -9.25 -2.45
CA LEU A 114 8.27 -8.68 -1.54
C LEU A 114 8.82 -8.53 -0.12
N LEU A 115 9.57 -9.53 0.37
CA LEU A 115 10.26 -9.45 1.66
C LEU A 115 11.28 -8.31 1.66
N MET A 116 12.15 -8.22 0.65
CA MET A 116 13.15 -7.14 0.57
C MET A 116 12.54 -5.73 0.47
N LEU A 117 11.34 -5.60 -0.09
CA LEU A 117 10.61 -4.33 -0.19
C LEU A 117 9.79 -4.00 1.07
N SER A 118 9.52 -5.00 1.91
CA SER A 118 8.68 -4.89 3.10
C SER A 118 9.31 -3.98 4.16
N LEU A 119 8.47 -3.18 4.82
CA LEU A 119 8.84 -2.33 5.94
C LEU A 119 9.52 -3.11 7.07
N PRO A 120 9.05 -4.32 7.48
CA PRO A 120 9.73 -5.10 8.51
C PRO A 120 11.18 -5.46 8.15
N VAL A 121 11.46 -5.90 6.91
CA VAL A 121 12.84 -6.19 6.48
C VAL A 121 13.67 -4.91 6.37
N ARG A 122 13.12 -3.84 5.79
CA ARG A 122 13.83 -2.56 5.67
C ARG A 122 14.22 -2.02 7.05
N ASN A 123 13.30 -2.09 8.01
CA ASN A 123 13.57 -1.69 9.40
C ASN A 123 14.58 -2.63 10.06
N ALA A 124 14.46 -3.95 9.85
CA ALA A 124 15.43 -4.90 10.41
C ALA A 124 16.85 -4.66 9.87
N LEU A 125 17.00 -4.35 8.58
CA LEU A 125 18.28 -4.03 7.96
C LEU A 125 18.82 -2.66 8.37
N HIS A 126 17.95 -1.66 8.53
CA HIS A 126 18.36 -0.32 8.95
C HIS A 126 18.74 -0.27 10.43
N LEU A 127 18.06 -1.04 11.28
CA LEU A 127 18.36 -1.13 12.72
C LEU A 127 19.44 -2.16 13.03
N GLY A 128 19.63 -3.16 12.17
CA GLY A 128 20.52 -4.30 12.43
C GLY A 128 19.91 -5.35 13.38
N GLN A 129 18.59 -5.51 13.33
CA GLN A 129 17.82 -6.39 14.23
C GLN A 129 17.86 -7.87 13.82
N THR A 130 17.77 -8.77 14.80
CA THR A 130 17.78 -10.24 14.59
C THR A 130 16.40 -10.84 14.32
N SER A 131 15.37 -10.01 14.24
CA SER A 131 13.95 -10.41 14.14
C SER A 131 13.56 -11.30 12.96
N ILE A 132 14.40 -11.39 11.91
CA ILE A 132 14.19 -12.33 10.79
C ILE A 132 14.44 -13.78 11.26
N LEU A 133 15.36 -14.00 12.20
CA LEU A 133 15.80 -15.31 12.63
C LEU A 133 14.70 -16.12 13.35
N PRO A 134 13.93 -15.59 14.33
CA PRO A 134 12.82 -16.32 14.94
C PRO A 134 11.79 -16.80 13.90
N VAL A 135 11.46 -15.94 12.93
CA VAL A 135 10.51 -16.28 11.85
C VAL A 135 11.07 -17.42 10.99
N LEU A 136 12.35 -17.33 10.60
CA LEU A 136 13.02 -18.37 9.83
C LEU A 136 13.06 -19.71 10.57
N LEU A 137 13.42 -19.72 11.86
CA LEU A 137 13.48 -20.93 12.69
C LEU A 137 12.13 -21.65 12.76
N VAL A 138 11.03 -20.88 12.90
CA VAL A 138 9.67 -21.44 12.85
C VAL A 138 9.35 -22.03 11.48
N LEU A 139 9.70 -21.35 10.38
CA LEU A 139 9.45 -21.88 9.03
C LEU A 139 10.28 -23.13 8.75
N VAL A 140 11.55 -23.16 9.16
CA VAL A 140 12.42 -24.35 9.05
C VAL A 140 11.84 -25.49 9.88
N GLY A 141 11.43 -25.22 11.12
CA GLY A 141 10.78 -26.21 11.98
C GLY A 141 9.47 -26.74 11.41
N CYS A 142 8.66 -25.91 10.74
CA CYS A 142 7.38 -26.31 10.19
C CYS A 142 7.48 -27.02 8.83
N PHE A 143 8.45 -26.67 7.98
CA PHE A 143 8.47 -27.07 6.56
C PHE A 143 9.70 -27.82 6.09
N VAL A 144 10.83 -27.74 6.81
CA VAL A 144 12.12 -28.29 6.33
C VAL A 144 12.56 -29.47 7.17
N VAL A 145 12.55 -29.32 8.50
CA VAL A 145 13.03 -30.35 9.42
C VAL A 145 12.06 -31.53 9.48
N ARG A 146 12.61 -32.73 9.39
CA ARG A 146 11.88 -33.98 9.57
C ARG A 146 11.88 -34.36 11.05
N GLY A 147 10.71 -34.71 11.58
CA GLY A 147 10.54 -35.16 12.96
C GLY A 147 10.06 -34.07 13.92
N GLU A 148 9.18 -34.48 14.85
CA GLU A 148 8.54 -33.55 15.78
C GLU A 148 9.50 -32.93 16.79
N ARG A 149 10.45 -33.70 17.33
CA ARG A 149 11.35 -33.21 18.38
C ARG A 149 12.21 -32.04 17.92
N ALA A 150 12.92 -32.22 16.79
CA ALA A 150 13.78 -31.19 16.21
C ALA A 150 13.00 -29.97 15.73
N SER A 151 11.80 -30.18 15.16
CA SER A 151 10.86 -29.12 14.80
C SER A 151 10.49 -28.26 16.02
N GLY A 152 10.12 -28.91 17.14
CA GLY A 152 9.82 -28.24 18.39
C GLY A 152 11.00 -27.47 18.96
N VAL A 153 12.21 -28.06 19.00
CA VAL A 153 13.42 -27.39 19.51
C VAL A 153 13.69 -26.08 18.76
N LEU A 154 13.61 -26.06 17.42
CA LEU A 154 13.79 -24.83 16.65
C LEU A 154 12.76 -23.76 17.00
N ILE A 155 11.50 -24.14 17.18
CA ILE A 155 10.42 -23.22 17.57
C ILE A 155 10.61 -22.74 19.01
N GLY A 156 11.11 -23.57 19.92
CA GLY A 156 11.45 -23.20 21.30
C GLY A 156 12.61 -22.22 21.37
N ILE A 157 13.67 -22.43 20.57
CA ILE A 157 14.78 -21.47 20.44
C ILE A 157 14.27 -20.14 19.84
N ALA A 158 13.40 -20.20 18.82
CA ALA A 158 12.76 -19.02 18.27
C ALA A 158 11.95 -18.27 19.33
N ALA A 159 11.23 -18.98 20.19
CA ALA A 159 10.51 -18.40 21.31
C ALA A 159 11.45 -17.80 22.37
N ALA A 160 12.64 -18.36 22.59
CA ALA A 160 13.60 -17.79 23.53
C ALA A 160 14.18 -16.46 23.02
N LEU A 161 14.27 -16.29 21.70
CA LEU A 161 14.61 -15.02 21.05
C LEU A 161 13.43 -14.04 21.01
N GLN A 162 12.21 -14.55 20.80
CA GLN A 162 10.98 -13.75 20.75
C GLN A 162 9.82 -14.49 21.47
N PRO A 163 9.55 -14.18 22.75
CA PRO A 163 8.68 -14.97 23.63
C PRO A 163 7.29 -15.29 23.09
N THR A 164 6.66 -14.36 22.38
CA THR A 164 5.30 -14.57 21.84
C THR A 164 5.23 -15.68 20.79
N VAL A 165 6.36 -16.06 20.17
CA VAL A 165 6.45 -17.20 19.26
C VAL A 165 6.13 -18.53 19.96
N LEU A 166 6.15 -18.60 21.29
CA LEU A 166 5.73 -19.79 22.04
C LEU A 166 4.29 -20.23 21.73
N LEU A 167 3.42 -19.33 21.25
CA LEU A 167 2.06 -19.67 20.79
C LEU A 167 2.04 -20.68 19.64
N PHE A 168 3.15 -20.86 18.91
CA PHE A 168 3.27 -21.95 17.93
C PHE A 168 3.21 -23.34 18.58
N ALA A 169 3.63 -23.50 19.83
CA ALA A 169 3.45 -24.75 20.57
C ALA A 169 1.95 -25.09 20.72
N VAL A 170 1.09 -24.08 20.91
CA VAL A 170 -0.37 -24.26 20.95
C VAL A 170 -0.91 -24.68 19.59
N LEU A 171 -0.46 -24.05 18.50
CA LEU A 171 -0.82 -24.48 17.14
C LEU A 171 -0.44 -25.95 16.90
N LEU A 172 0.79 -26.33 17.25
CA LEU A 172 1.28 -27.71 17.11
C LEU A 172 0.45 -28.69 17.93
N TRP A 173 0.11 -28.32 19.18
CA TRP A 173 -0.76 -29.11 20.03
C TRP A 173 -2.15 -29.31 19.41
N LEU A 174 -2.78 -28.23 18.94
CA LEU A 174 -4.11 -28.26 18.31
C LEU A 174 -4.12 -29.01 16.97
N THR A 175 -2.98 -29.13 16.30
CA THR A 175 -2.84 -29.87 15.04
C THR A 175 -2.39 -31.31 15.23
N GLY A 176 -2.25 -31.78 16.48
CA GLY A 176 -1.91 -33.16 16.82
C GLY A 176 -0.42 -33.43 16.98
N ARG A 177 0.45 -32.45 16.71
CA ARG A 177 1.92 -32.55 16.81
C ARG A 177 2.40 -32.27 18.25
N ARG A 178 1.88 -33.05 19.20
CA ARG A 178 2.10 -32.82 20.64
C ARG A 178 3.57 -32.99 21.04
N GLY A 179 4.31 -33.89 20.40
CA GLY A 179 5.74 -34.05 20.66
C GLY A 179 6.52 -32.79 20.35
N ALA A 180 6.21 -32.14 19.22
CA ALA A 180 6.83 -30.87 18.84
C ALA A 180 6.44 -29.72 19.78
N ALA A 181 5.19 -29.68 20.23
CA ALA A 181 4.74 -28.70 21.21
C ALA A 181 5.51 -28.83 22.54
N LEU A 182 5.66 -30.06 23.04
CA LEU A 182 6.37 -30.35 24.29
C LEU A 182 7.88 -30.05 24.17
N THR A 183 8.55 -30.49 23.10
CA THR A 183 9.98 -30.18 22.93
C THR A 183 10.21 -28.70 22.67
N GLY A 184 9.27 -27.98 22.04
CA GLY A 184 9.35 -26.53 21.92
C GLY A 184 9.20 -25.81 23.25
N GLY A 185 8.23 -26.20 24.08
CA GLY A 185 8.11 -25.68 25.44
C GLY A 185 9.35 -25.96 26.30
N ALA A 186 9.89 -27.18 26.23
CA ALA A 186 11.09 -27.57 26.96
C ALA A 186 12.33 -26.81 26.48
N ALA A 187 12.53 -26.62 25.18
CA ALA A 187 13.64 -25.85 24.63
C ALA A 187 13.55 -24.37 25.01
N PHE A 188 12.36 -23.77 24.95
CA PHE A 188 12.13 -22.41 25.44
C PHE A 188 12.51 -22.28 26.92
N ALA A 189 11.96 -23.16 27.77
CA ALA A 189 12.25 -23.16 29.20
C ALA A 189 13.75 -23.35 29.48
N GLY A 190 14.43 -24.25 28.75
CA GLY A 190 15.87 -24.49 28.88
C GLY A 190 16.71 -23.27 28.49
N CYS A 191 16.40 -22.62 27.36
CA CYS A 191 17.08 -21.39 26.94
C CYS A 191 16.84 -20.23 27.90
N THR A 192 15.61 -20.06 28.40
CA THR A 192 15.29 -19.04 29.40
C THR A 192 15.98 -19.33 30.73
N ALA A 193 16.00 -20.58 31.20
CA ALA A 193 16.70 -20.97 32.42
C ALA A 193 18.22 -20.75 32.31
N LEU A 194 18.81 -21.06 31.14
CA LEU A 194 20.20 -20.75 30.85
C LEU A 194 20.47 -19.23 30.94
N ALA A 195 19.54 -18.41 30.44
CA ALA A 195 19.65 -16.97 30.52
C ALA A 195 19.55 -16.44 31.96
N TRP A 196 18.64 -16.98 32.77
CA TRP A 196 18.54 -16.69 34.20
C TRP A 196 19.80 -17.11 34.97
N ALA A 197 20.40 -18.26 34.63
CA ALA A 197 21.61 -18.74 35.29
C ALA A 197 22.83 -17.87 34.97
N ALA A 198 22.96 -17.39 33.73
CA ALA A 198 24.09 -16.58 33.31
C ALA A 198 23.91 -15.07 33.60
N MET A 199 22.67 -14.57 33.56
CA MET A 199 22.32 -13.14 33.67
C MET A 199 21.05 -12.96 34.52
N PRO A 200 21.10 -13.27 35.83
CA PRO A 200 19.91 -13.29 36.71
C PRO A 200 19.28 -11.90 36.88
N HIS A 201 20.10 -10.86 37.05
CA HIS A 201 19.64 -9.48 37.19
C HIS A 201 18.90 -9.02 35.92
N ASP A 202 19.52 -9.17 34.75
CA ASP A 202 18.94 -8.76 33.46
C ASP A 202 17.68 -9.57 33.13
N SER A 203 17.66 -10.84 33.53
CA SER A 203 16.45 -11.67 33.38
C SER A 203 15.31 -11.18 34.26
N TRP A 204 15.59 -10.77 35.50
CA TRP A 204 14.60 -10.14 36.36
C TRP A 204 14.10 -8.81 35.79
N THR A 205 15.01 -7.96 35.31
CA THR A 205 14.66 -6.68 34.69
C THR A 205 13.77 -6.87 33.47
N TYR A 206 14.09 -7.81 32.58
CA TYR A 206 13.29 -8.06 31.37
C TYR A 206 11.91 -8.67 31.66
N TRP A 207 11.84 -9.68 32.52
CA TRP A 207 10.59 -10.42 32.74
C TRP A 207 9.66 -9.74 33.73
N VAL A 208 10.20 -9.03 34.72
CA VAL A 208 9.43 -8.47 35.83
C VAL A 208 9.30 -6.95 35.72
N HIS A 209 10.40 -6.21 35.55
CA HIS A 209 10.35 -4.73 35.50
C HIS A 209 9.76 -4.26 34.17
N HIS A 210 10.29 -4.76 33.07
CA HIS A 210 9.86 -4.44 31.72
C HIS A 210 8.92 -5.52 31.16
N VAL A 211 7.93 -6.02 31.92
CA VAL A 211 6.99 -7.13 31.55
C VAL A 211 7.14 -7.65 30.10
N ALA A 212 8.13 -8.53 29.89
CA ALA A 212 8.51 -9.12 28.60
C ALA A 212 8.90 -8.14 27.47
N GLY A 213 9.70 -7.13 27.79
CA GLY A 213 10.24 -6.10 26.90
C GLY A 213 9.35 -4.86 26.71
N ALA A 214 8.32 -4.65 27.54
CA ALA A 214 7.47 -3.46 27.46
C ALA A 214 8.23 -2.20 27.93
N GLY A 215 8.30 -1.18 27.08
CA GLY A 215 9.00 0.09 27.37
C GLY A 215 10.49 0.12 27.00
N LEU A 216 11.08 -1.00 26.56
CA LEU A 216 12.46 -1.03 26.09
C LEU A 216 12.58 -0.49 24.66
N GLY A 217 13.61 0.30 24.39
CA GLY A 217 13.97 0.87 23.09
C GLY A 217 13.24 2.17 22.78
N ASP A 218 11.91 2.19 22.94
CA ASP A 218 11.07 3.36 22.72
C ASP A 218 9.81 3.27 23.60
N GLN A 219 9.07 4.37 23.72
CA GLN A 219 7.81 4.41 24.47
C GLN A 219 6.80 3.40 23.91
N ALA A 220 6.02 2.78 24.79
CA ALA A 220 5.09 1.71 24.41
C ALA A 220 3.95 2.18 23.49
N ASP A 221 3.64 3.48 23.45
CA ASP A 221 2.67 4.11 22.55
C ASP A 221 3.29 4.58 21.21
N SER A 222 4.61 4.48 21.05
CA SER A 222 5.31 4.83 19.81
C SER A 222 4.71 4.16 18.58
N LEU A 223 4.72 4.86 17.44
CA LEU A 223 4.28 4.35 16.14
C LEU A 223 5.09 3.13 15.67
N ALA A 224 6.28 2.92 16.23
CA ALA A 224 7.08 1.73 16.00
C ALA A 224 6.46 0.46 16.63
N ASN A 225 5.69 0.60 17.72
CA ASN A 225 4.97 -0.49 18.37
C ASN A 225 3.59 -0.70 17.74
N GLN A 226 3.38 -1.85 17.11
CA GLN A 226 2.15 -2.25 16.42
C GLN A 226 1.43 -3.40 17.13
N SER A 227 1.49 -3.45 18.47
CA SER A 227 0.70 -4.38 19.29
C SER A 227 -0.65 -3.80 19.72
N LEU A 228 -1.57 -4.66 20.19
CA LEU A 228 -2.83 -4.23 20.81
C LEU A 228 -2.57 -3.29 21.99
N HIS A 229 -1.59 -3.60 22.83
CA HIS A 229 -1.20 -2.77 23.97
C HIS A 229 -0.81 -1.36 23.51
N GLY A 230 0.11 -1.23 22.55
CA GLY A 230 0.51 0.08 22.01
C GLY A 230 -0.65 0.84 21.36
N ALA A 231 -1.59 0.13 20.73
CA ALA A 231 -2.78 0.76 20.17
C ALA A 231 -3.74 1.32 21.22
N LEU A 232 -3.92 0.63 22.37
CA LEU A 232 -4.73 1.11 23.48
C LEU A 232 -4.10 2.36 24.12
N LEU A 233 -2.78 2.36 24.31
CA LEU A 233 -2.06 3.53 24.82
C LEU A 233 -2.21 4.74 23.90
N ARG A 234 -2.08 4.56 22.58
CA ARG A 234 -2.33 5.63 21.59
C ARG A 234 -3.77 6.15 21.56
N LEU A 235 -4.74 5.39 22.08
CA LEU A 235 -6.11 5.85 22.27
C LEU A 235 -6.30 6.64 23.57
N GLY A 236 -5.24 6.85 24.34
CA GLY A 236 -5.27 7.57 25.62
C GLY A 236 -5.70 6.71 26.82
N LEU A 237 -5.75 5.38 26.66
CA LEU A 237 -6.02 4.47 27.78
C LEU A 237 -4.71 4.17 28.51
N ALA A 238 -4.69 4.29 29.83
CA ALA A 238 -3.55 3.94 30.67
C ALA A 238 -4.02 3.41 32.04
N GLY A 239 -3.15 2.66 32.72
CA GLY A 239 -3.42 2.12 34.06
C GLY A 239 -4.23 0.81 34.06
N PRO A 240 -4.91 0.47 35.16
CA PRO A 240 -5.53 -0.85 35.33
C PRO A 240 -6.58 -1.21 34.26
N LEU A 241 -7.31 -0.22 33.75
CA LEU A 241 -8.32 -0.43 32.70
C LEU A 241 -7.66 -0.83 31.37
N GLU A 242 -6.56 -0.19 31.01
CA GLU A 242 -5.79 -0.52 29.81
C GLU A 242 -5.31 -1.97 29.88
N ILE A 243 -4.66 -2.36 30.98
CA ILE A 243 -4.16 -3.74 31.19
C ILE A 243 -5.30 -4.75 31.13
N ALA A 244 -6.42 -4.49 31.81
CA ALA A 244 -7.58 -5.38 31.82
C ALA A 244 -8.15 -5.56 30.40
N LEU A 245 -8.30 -4.46 29.65
CA LEU A 245 -8.79 -4.48 28.28
C LEU A 245 -7.80 -5.20 27.35
N PHE A 246 -6.50 -4.93 27.49
CA PHE A 246 -5.45 -5.61 26.74
C PHE A 246 -5.52 -7.13 26.96
N VAL A 247 -5.59 -7.59 28.22
CA VAL A 247 -5.67 -9.02 28.56
C VAL A 247 -6.92 -9.67 27.95
N VAL A 248 -8.08 -9.01 28.05
CA VAL A 248 -9.34 -9.52 27.47
C VAL A 248 -9.25 -9.61 25.94
N LEU A 249 -8.78 -8.55 25.28
CA LEU A 249 -8.63 -8.53 23.82
C LEU A 249 -7.57 -9.53 23.35
N ALA A 250 -6.44 -9.64 24.05
CA ALA A 250 -5.39 -10.61 23.76
C ALA A 250 -5.91 -12.04 23.90
N ALA A 251 -6.67 -12.35 24.96
CA ALA A 251 -7.29 -13.66 25.14
C ALA A 251 -8.28 -13.98 24.01
N ALA A 252 -9.11 -13.00 23.61
CA ALA A 252 -10.05 -13.16 22.49
C ALA A 252 -9.33 -13.40 21.15
N VAL A 253 -8.26 -12.65 20.87
CA VAL A 253 -7.45 -12.81 19.65
C VAL A 253 -6.71 -14.14 19.65
N CYS A 254 -6.12 -14.55 20.77
CA CYS A 254 -5.51 -15.87 20.92
C CYS A 254 -6.53 -17.00 20.68
N PHE A 255 -7.69 -16.94 21.33
CA PHE A 255 -8.72 -17.97 21.20
C PHE A 255 -9.24 -18.09 19.76
N THR A 256 -9.63 -16.97 19.16
CA THR A 256 -10.19 -16.94 17.80
C THR A 256 -9.12 -17.26 16.75
N GLY A 257 -7.97 -16.59 16.81
CA GLY A 257 -6.88 -16.72 15.85
C GLY A 257 -6.26 -18.13 15.84
N LEU A 258 -5.98 -18.72 17.01
CA LEU A 258 -5.38 -20.06 17.07
C LEU A 258 -6.38 -21.16 16.65
N ARG A 259 -7.67 -21.02 16.97
CA ARG A 259 -8.72 -21.93 16.45
C ARG A 259 -8.81 -21.85 14.92
N ARG A 260 -8.71 -20.66 14.35
CA ARG A 260 -8.71 -20.46 12.89
C ARG A 260 -7.44 -21.02 12.26
N ALA A 261 -6.27 -20.75 12.83
CA ALA A 261 -5.01 -21.31 12.36
C ALA A 261 -5.03 -22.85 12.37
N ALA A 262 -5.50 -23.46 13.45
CA ALA A 262 -5.64 -24.92 13.54
C ALA A 262 -6.60 -25.48 12.47
N ARG A 263 -7.69 -24.77 12.18
CA ARG A 263 -8.62 -25.14 11.08
C ARG A 263 -7.92 -25.09 9.72
N TYR A 264 -7.17 -24.02 9.43
CA TYR A 264 -6.44 -23.90 8.16
C TYR A 264 -5.32 -24.94 8.02
N ALA A 265 -4.64 -25.28 9.12
CA ALA A 265 -3.64 -26.35 9.13
C ALA A 265 -4.27 -27.71 8.81
N ARG A 266 -5.41 -28.04 9.44
CA ARG A 266 -6.15 -29.30 9.17
C ARG A 266 -6.72 -29.36 7.75
N ASP A 267 -7.06 -28.20 7.17
CA ASP A 267 -7.47 -28.08 5.78
C ASP A 267 -6.27 -28.22 4.80
N GLY A 268 -5.04 -28.37 5.30
CA GLY A 268 -3.84 -28.52 4.48
C GLY A 268 -3.23 -27.20 3.99
N GLN A 269 -3.61 -26.08 4.61
CA GLN A 269 -3.06 -24.74 4.38
C GLN A 269 -2.08 -24.34 5.50
N LEU A 270 -1.03 -25.14 5.72
CA LEU A 270 -0.12 -24.96 6.85
C LEU A 270 0.60 -23.59 6.83
N LEU A 271 0.99 -23.06 5.66
CA LEU A 271 1.61 -21.74 5.56
C LEU A 271 0.65 -20.61 5.99
N LEU A 272 -0.64 -20.72 5.64
CA LEU A 272 -1.65 -19.77 6.13
C LEU A 272 -1.83 -19.89 7.64
N ALA A 273 -1.85 -21.12 8.18
CA ALA A 273 -1.93 -21.33 9.62
C ALA A 273 -0.74 -20.70 10.36
N VAL A 274 0.48 -20.89 9.84
CA VAL A 274 1.70 -20.27 10.39
C VAL A 274 1.62 -18.75 10.33
N ALA A 275 1.18 -18.17 9.20
CA ALA A 275 1.00 -16.73 9.07
C ALA A 275 -0.03 -16.17 10.05
N VAL A 276 -1.19 -16.83 10.19
CA VAL A 276 -2.25 -16.45 11.13
C VAL A 276 -1.76 -16.53 12.58
N THR A 277 -1.07 -17.60 12.97
CA THR A 277 -0.47 -17.70 14.31
C THR A 277 0.56 -16.60 14.55
N GLY A 278 1.42 -16.31 13.59
CA GLY A 278 2.36 -15.19 13.69
C GLY A 278 1.68 -13.83 13.83
N CYS A 279 0.56 -13.60 13.13
CA CYS A 279 -0.26 -12.40 13.31
C CYS A 279 -0.87 -12.31 14.72
N VAL A 280 -1.26 -13.44 15.32
CA VAL A 280 -1.67 -13.50 16.74
C VAL A 280 -0.50 -13.12 17.63
N CYS A 281 0.68 -13.73 17.44
CA CYS A 281 1.88 -13.47 18.25
C CYS A 281 2.24 -11.99 18.34
N VAL A 282 2.17 -11.26 17.22
CA VAL A 282 2.49 -9.82 17.20
C VAL A 282 1.35 -8.97 17.75
N ALA A 283 0.09 -9.34 17.51
CA ALA A 283 -1.04 -8.56 18.02
C ALA A 283 -1.12 -8.59 19.56
N VAL A 284 -0.81 -9.73 20.18
CA VAL A 284 -0.94 -9.95 21.63
C VAL A 284 0.36 -9.74 22.41
N ALA A 285 1.45 -9.36 21.73
CA ALA A 285 2.70 -9.04 22.41
C ALA A 285 2.55 -7.74 23.23
N PRO A 286 3.21 -7.59 24.38
CA PRO A 286 3.28 -6.31 25.09
C PRO A 286 3.84 -5.21 24.18
N THR A 287 4.90 -5.53 23.43
CA THR A 287 5.48 -4.70 22.38
C THR A 287 5.70 -5.53 21.12
N ALA A 288 5.29 -5.01 19.97
CA ALA A 288 5.51 -5.62 18.65
C ALA A 288 6.09 -4.57 17.69
N TRP A 289 7.41 -4.47 17.68
CA TRP A 289 8.12 -3.53 16.82
C TRP A 289 7.89 -3.82 15.34
N GLN A 290 7.89 -2.79 14.49
CA GLN A 290 7.67 -2.93 13.04
C GLN A 290 8.56 -3.98 12.37
N HIS A 291 9.80 -4.18 12.84
CA HIS A 291 10.73 -5.18 12.31
C HIS A 291 10.30 -6.64 12.61
N GLN A 292 9.42 -6.87 13.58
CA GLN A 292 8.92 -8.20 13.97
C GLN A 292 7.66 -8.65 13.19
N LEU A 293 7.12 -7.80 12.31
CA LEU A 293 5.80 -7.98 11.68
C LEU A 293 5.83 -8.78 10.36
N LEU A 294 6.91 -9.53 10.09
CA LEU A 294 7.08 -10.34 8.87
C LEU A 294 5.93 -11.33 8.64
N TRP A 295 5.27 -11.78 9.71
CA TRP A 295 4.13 -12.69 9.67
C TRP A 295 2.96 -12.16 8.83
N ILE A 296 2.74 -10.84 8.82
CA ILE A 296 1.66 -10.20 8.05
C ILE A 296 1.87 -10.46 6.56
N LEU A 297 3.11 -10.38 6.08
CA LEU A 297 3.42 -10.65 4.68
C LEU A 297 3.16 -12.10 4.31
N LEU A 298 3.46 -13.05 5.19
CA LEU A 298 3.16 -14.46 4.94
C LEU A 298 1.65 -14.73 4.80
N ALA A 299 0.80 -13.88 5.38
CA ALA A 299 -0.65 -14.00 5.24
C ALA A 299 -1.14 -13.71 3.81
N VAL A 300 -0.29 -13.19 2.91
CA VAL A 300 -0.59 -12.97 1.48
C VAL A 300 -1.10 -14.24 0.78
N VAL A 301 -0.75 -15.43 1.28
CA VAL A 301 -1.15 -16.72 0.69
C VAL A 301 -2.64 -17.03 0.92
N GLY A 302 -3.29 -16.33 1.85
CA GLY A 302 -4.71 -16.48 2.13
C GLY A 302 -5.59 -16.06 0.97
N ARG A 303 -6.50 -16.94 0.54
CA ARG A 303 -7.45 -16.66 -0.54
C ARG A 303 -8.77 -16.13 0.02
N VAL A 304 -9.18 -14.94 -0.41
CA VAL A 304 -10.45 -14.31 -0.01
C VAL A 304 -11.34 -14.13 -1.24
N GLY A 305 -12.66 -14.23 -1.01
CA GLY A 305 -13.68 -13.93 -2.02
C GLY A 305 -13.93 -15.05 -3.03
N LYS A 306 -15.19 -15.16 -3.47
CA LYS A 306 -15.62 -16.22 -4.41
C LYS A 306 -15.26 -15.88 -5.86
N ARG A 307 -15.23 -14.59 -6.21
CA ARG A 307 -14.94 -14.10 -7.57
C ARG A 307 -13.44 -14.07 -7.85
N ALA A 308 -13.07 -14.24 -9.10
CA ALA A 308 -11.67 -14.15 -9.53
C ALA A 308 -11.09 -12.75 -9.28
N SER A 309 -11.91 -11.69 -9.44
CA SER A 309 -11.54 -10.30 -9.15
C SER A 309 -11.18 -10.04 -7.68
N ASP A 310 -11.79 -10.78 -6.76
CA ASP A 310 -11.63 -10.57 -5.31
C ASP A 310 -10.35 -11.23 -4.78
N ARG A 311 -9.77 -12.16 -5.54
CA ARG A 311 -8.59 -12.93 -5.13
C ARG A 311 -7.36 -12.09 -4.87
N LEU A 312 -7.25 -10.95 -5.56
CA LEU A 312 -6.14 -10.02 -5.40
C LEU A 312 -6.36 -9.01 -4.28
N VAL A 313 -7.57 -8.92 -3.71
CA VAL A 313 -7.89 -7.90 -2.70
C VAL A 313 -7.03 -8.09 -1.47
N TRP A 314 -7.06 -9.28 -0.89
CA TRP A 314 -6.29 -9.56 0.32
C TRP A 314 -4.77 -9.46 0.09
N PRO A 315 -4.19 -10.10 -0.94
CA PRO A 315 -2.78 -9.93 -1.25
C PRO A 315 -2.37 -8.46 -1.46
N ALA A 316 -3.16 -7.68 -2.21
CA ALA A 316 -2.85 -6.29 -2.46
C ALA A 316 -2.89 -5.44 -1.18
N VAL A 317 -3.90 -5.65 -0.31
CA VAL A 317 -3.96 -4.97 0.99
C VAL A 317 -2.74 -5.31 1.84
N VAL A 318 -2.41 -6.60 1.99
CA VAL A 318 -1.24 -7.04 2.76
C VAL A 318 0.05 -6.42 2.21
N ILE A 319 0.26 -6.48 0.90
CA ILE A 319 1.46 -5.93 0.25
C ILE A 319 1.54 -4.42 0.47
N LEU A 320 0.45 -3.67 0.26
CA LEU A 320 0.44 -2.22 0.42
C LEU A 320 0.71 -1.82 1.88
N VAL A 321 0.06 -2.46 2.84
CA VAL A 321 0.22 -2.19 4.27
C VAL A 321 1.64 -2.50 4.76
N VAL A 322 2.22 -3.59 4.27
CA VAL A 322 3.57 -4.00 4.66
C VAL A 322 4.66 -3.20 3.93
N THR A 323 4.40 -2.62 2.76
CA THR A 323 5.44 -1.92 1.98
C THR A 323 5.44 -0.41 2.15
N LEU A 324 4.25 0.19 2.34
CA LEU A 324 4.05 1.63 2.40
C LEU A 324 3.71 2.08 3.82
N PRO A 325 4.22 3.25 4.27
CA PRO A 325 3.85 3.80 5.57
C PRO A 325 2.38 4.21 5.60
N GLY A 326 1.74 4.16 6.78
CA GLY A 326 0.31 4.47 6.96
C GLY A 326 -0.10 5.83 6.39
N LYS A 327 0.77 6.84 6.50
CA LYS A 327 0.57 8.19 5.91
C LYS A 327 0.41 8.19 4.38
N MET A 328 0.87 7.16 3.66
CA MET A 328 0.65 7.02 2.22
C MET A 328 -0.66 6.29 1.89
N LEU A 329 -1.19 5.50 2.84
CA LEU A 329 -2.35 4.64 2.66
C LEU A 329 -3.66 5.29 3.11
N LEU A 330 -3.62 6.22 4.07
CA LEU A 330 -4.81 6.88 4.62
C LEU A 330 -4.60 8.40 4.72
N PRO A 331 -5.68 9.22 4.62
CA PRO A 331 -5.59 10.68 4.72
C PRO A 331 -4.98 11.16 6.05
N ASN A 332 -4.32 12.32 6.01
CA ASN A 332 -3.79 12.97 7.22
C ASN A 332 -4.86 13.85 7.88
N ILE A 333 -5.89 13.21 8.44
CA ILE A 333 -6.96 13.86 9.22
C ILE A 333 -7.04 13.19 10.58
N GLU A 334 -7.26 13.96 11.65
CA GLU A 334 -7.24 13.46 13.04
C GLU A 334 -8.16 12.26 13.25
N ALA A 335 -9.36 12.31 12.66
CA ALA A 335 -10.33 11.21 12.71
C ALA A 335 -9.79 9.87 12.16
N MET A 336 -8.76 9.89 11.30
CA MET A 336 -8.14 8.70 10.71
C MET A 336 -6.89 8.23 11.45
N PHE A 337 -6.35 8.99 12.42
CA PHE A 337 -5.12 8.62 13.12
C PHE A 337 -5.20 7.23 13.77
N PRO A 338 -6.29 6.86 14.48
CA PRO A 338 -6.39 5.52 15.06
C PRO A 338 -6.28 4.37 14.06
N VAL A 339 -6.73 4.57 12.82
CA VAL A 339 -6.67 3.55 11.75
C VAL A 339 -5.33 3.62 11.02
N ARG A 340 -4.87 4.83 10.71
CA ARG A 340 -3.63 5.09 9.97
C ARG A 340 -2.40 4.60 10.73
N ASP A 341 -2.35 4.90 12.01
CA ASP A 341 -1.19 4.67 12.86
C ASP A 341 -1.12 3.21 13.36
N ASN A 342 -2.21 2.46 13.21
CA ASN A 342 -2.33 1.05 13.54
C ASN A 342 -2.55 0.15 12.31
N VAL A 343 -2.25 0.62 11.09
CA VAL A 343 -2.60 -0.11 9.86
C VAL A 343 -2.00 -1.52 9.79
N LEU A 344 -0.78 -1.71 10.31
CA LEU A 344 -0.13 -3.03 10.36
C LEU A 344 -0.80 -3.94 11.39
N LEU A 345 -1.10 -3.42 12.60
CA LEU A 345 -1.89 -4.15 13.60
C LEU A 345 -3.25 -4.55 13.05
N ILE A 346 -3.96 -3.64 12.38
CA ILE A 346 -5.27 -3.90 11.78
C ILE A 346 -5.17 -5.01 10.73
N ALA A 347 -4.12 -5.03 9.90
CA ALA A 347 -3.90 -6.12 8.96
C ALA A 347 -3.61 -7.45 9.66
N ALA A 348 -2.84 -7.45 10.76
CA ALA A 348 -2.58 -8.64 11.57
C ALA A 348 -3.87 -9.17 12.22
N LEU A 349 -4.68 -8.29 12.84
CA LEU A 349 -5.97 -8.64 13.42
C LEU A 349 -6.98 -9.09 12.35
N ALA A 350 -6.97 -8.47 11.18
CA ALA A 350 -7.80 -8.90 10.06
C ALA A 350 -7.42 -10.32 9.63
N ALA A 351 -6.12 -10.62 9.47
CA ALA A 351 -5.66 -11.96 9.15
C ALA A 351 -6.07 -12.97 10.25
N ALA A 352 -5.81 -12.61 11.50
CA ALA A 352 -6.02 -13.45 12.67
C ALA A 352 -7.50 -13.76 12.92
N CYS A 353 -8.38 -12.75 12.85
CA CYS A 353 -9.73 -12.84 13.40
C CYS A 353 -10.85 -12.64 12.36
N VAL A 354 -10.63 -11.88 11.28
CA VAL A 354 -11.74 -11.36 10.44
C VAL A 354 -11.76 -11.91 9.02
N ALA A 355 -10.62 -11.95 8.32
CA ALA A 355 -10.52 -12.19 6.89
C ALA A 355 -11.09 -13.58 6.52
N PRO A 356 -12.12 -13.69 5.67
CA PRO A 356 -12.81 -14.96 5.43
C PRO A 356 -12.03 -15.83 4.43
N PHE A 357 -10.88 -16.36 4.85
CA PHE A 357 -10.08 -17.23 4.00
C PHE A 357 -10.85 -18.49 3.63
N LEU A 358 -10.89 -18.77 2.33
CA LEU A 358 -11.60 -19.91 1.79
C LEU A 358 -10.91 -21.22 2.21
N PRO A 359 -11.67 -22.24 2.66
CA PRO A 359 -11.14 -23.59 2.82
C PRO A 359 -10.90 -24.22 1.44
N ARG A 360 -9.98 -25.19 1.36
CA ARG A 360 -9.68 -25.96 0.15
C ARG A 360 -10.86 -26.82 -0.31
N THR A 361 -11.75 -27.18 0.62
CA THR A 361 -13.02 -27.86 0.35
C THR A 361 -14.06 -26.98 -0.32
N SER A 362 -13.86 -25.66 -0.40
CA SER A 362 -14.79 -24.77 -1.10
C SER A 362 -14.75 -25.03 -2.61
N PRO A 363 -15.91 -25.12 -3.29
CA PRO A 363 -15.93 -25.26 -4.76
C PRO A 363 -15.21 -24.09 -5.45
N TYR A 364 -15.26 -22.91 -4.84
CA TYR A 364 -14.60 -21.72 -5.35
C TYR A 364 -13.08 -21.75 -5.15
N TRP A 365 -12.49 -22.69 -4.40
CA TRP A 365 -11.05 -22.68 -4.12
C TRP A 365 -10.21 -22.77 -5.42
N GLN A 366 -10.58 -23.70 -6.30
CA GLN A 366 -9.92 -23.93 -7.58
C GLN A 366 -10.60 -23.16 -8.72
N GLU A 367 -11.93 -23.10 -8.71
CA GLU A 367 -12.75 -22.50 -9.77
C GLU A 367 -13.46 -21.25 -9.23
N PRO A 368 -12.76 -20.11 -9.11
CA PRO A 368 -13.43 -18.86 -8.74
C PRO A 368 -14.42 -18.46 -9.83
N VAL A 369 -15.49 -17.76 -9.45
CA VAL A 369 -16.43 -17.19 -10.42
C VAL A 369 -15.65 -16.30 -11.39
N PRO A 370 -15.65 -16.59 -12.71
CA PRO A 370 -14.88 -15.84 -13.69
C PRO A 370 -15.21 -14.36 -13.69
N THR A 371 -14.27 -13.55 -14.16
CA THR A 371 -14.52 -12.12 -14.36
C THR A 371 -15.08 -11.91 -15.76
N ASP A 372 -16.26 -11.30 -15.85
CA ASP A 372 -16.86 -11.00 -17.14
C ASP A 372 -16.05 -9.93 -17.86
N HIS A 373 -15.55 -10.28 -19.05
CA HIS A 373 -14.76 -9.40 -19.89
C HIS A 373 -15.55 -9.04 -21.15
N ALA A 374 -15.52 -7.77 -21.54
CA ALA A 374 -16.08 -7.34 -22.80
C ALA A 374 -15.13 -7.65 -23.97
N SER A 375 -15.71 -8.02 -25.12
CA SER A 375 -14.97 -8.11 -26.38
C SER A 375 -14.67 -6.70 -26.91
N PRO A 376 -13.41 -6.37 -27.23
CA PRO A 376 -13.07 -5.07 -27.81
C PRO A 376 -13.80 -4.85 -29.13
N VAL A 377 -14.47 -3.73 -29.30
CA VAL A 377 -14.96 -3.29 -30.61
C VAL A 377 -13.75 -2.92 -31.48
N ALA A 378 -13.79 -3.24 -32.78
CA ALA A 378 -12.74 -2.87 -33.71
C ALA A 378 -12.47 -1.36 -33.64
N ALA A 379 -11.19 -0.96 -33.64
CA ALA A 379 -10.83 0.45 -33.65
C ALA A 379 -11.43 1.14 -34.88
N ARG A 380 -11.98 2.34 -34.68
CA ARG A 380 -12.47 3.18 -35.79
C ARG A 380 -11.37 3.51 -36.81
N TRP A 381 -10.11 3.47 -36.36
CA TRP A 381 -8.93 3.68 -37.19
C TRP A 381 -8.06 2.43 -37.20
N SER A 382 -8.02 1.75 -38.34
CA SER A 382 -7.26 0.50 -38.54
C SER A 382 -5.74 0.65 -38.36
N ARG A 383 -5.21 1.88 -38.43
CA ARG A 383 -3.77 2.20 -38.30
C ARG A 383 -3.30 2.41 -36.86
N VAL A 384 -4.19 2.55 -35.88
CA VAL A 384 -3.77 2.70 -34.48
C VAL A 384 -3.53 1.30 -33.92
N PRO A 385 -2.29 0.94 -33.55
CA PRO A 385 -2.02 -0.36 -32.94
C PRO A 385 -2.73 -0.39 -31.58
N LEU A 386 -3.85 -1.10 -31.50
CA LEU A 386 -4.39 -1.48 -30.21
C LEU A 386 -3.39 -2.48 -29.62
N LEU A 387 -2.87 -2.14 -28.44
CA LEU A 387 -2.15 -3.09 -27.60
C LEU A 387 -3.14 -3.49 -26.51
N PRO A 388 -4.08 -4.43 -26.75
CA PRO A 388 -5.14 -4.78 -25.79
C PRO A 388 -4.55 -5.61 -24.64
N PHE A 389 -3.64 -4.99 -23.89
CA PHE A 389 -3.05 -5.57 -22.70
C PHE A 389 -4.08 -5.60 -21.57
N TRP A 390 -5.06 -4.67 -21.57
CA TRP A 390 -6.05 -4.50 -20.51
C TRP A 390 -7.44 -4.87 -21.02
N ARG A 391 -7.87 -6.11 -20.77
CA ARG A 391 -9.26 -6.53 -21.05
C ARG A 391 -10.22 -5.75 -20.16
N ARG A 392 -11.29 -5.22 -20.75
CA ARG A 392 -12.31 -4.48 -20.01
C ARG A 392 -13.14 -5.42 -19.17
N VAL A 393 -13.18 -5.15 -17.87
CA VAL A 393 -13.99 -5.90 -16.91
C VAL A 393 -15.35 -5.21 -16.78
N LEU A 394 -16.43 -5.97 -16.94
CA LEU A 394 -17.80 -5.47 -16.85
C LEU A 394 -18.29 -5.31 -15.41
N SER A 395 -17.72 -6.10 -14.49
CA SER A 395 -18.10 -6.07 -13.08
C SER A 395 -17.53 -4.86 -12.33
N ARG A 396 -18.20 -4.51 -11.23
CA ARG A 396 -17.74 -3.46 -10.30
C ARG A 396 -16.35 -3.81 -9.75
N PRO A 397 -15.36 -2.90 -9.84
CA PRO A 397 -14.10 -3.12 -9.18
C PRO A 397 -14.29 -3.11 -7.65
N ASN A 398 -13.37 -3.73 -6.93
CA ASN A 398 -13.43 -3.75 -5.48
C ASN A 398 -13.16 -2.34 -4.93
N LEU A 399 -14.11 -1.77 -4.18
CA LEU A 399 -14.02 -0.40 -3.66
C LEU A 399 -12.74 -0.14 -2.86
N LEU A 400 -12.34 -1.08 -2.00
CA LEU A 400 -11.14 -0.94 -1.17
C LEU A 400 -9.89 -0.80 -2.05
N LEU A 401 -9.77 -1.61 -3.10
CA LEU A 401 -8.63 -1.51 -4.02
C LEU A 401 -8.64 -0.21 -4.81
N GLU A 402 -9.80 0.28 -5.23
CA GLU A 402 -9.90 1.57 -5.93
C GLU A 402 -9.52 2.74 -5.02
N LEU A 403 -10.00 2.75 -3.77
CA LEU A 403 -9.65 3.77 -2.78
C LEU A 403 -8.15 3.73 -2.46
N LEU A 404 -7.57 2.54 -2.24
CA LEU A 404 -6.15 2.38 -2.01
C LEU A 404 -5.33 2.81 -3.23
N LEU A 405 -5.75 2.45 -4.44
CA LEU A 405 -5.08 2.86 -5.68
C LEU A 405 -5.06 4.39 -5.79
N ILE A 406 -6.21 5.05 -5.65
CA ILE A 406 -6.32 6.51 -5.71
C ILE A 406 -5.41 7.14 -4.65
N ARG A 407 -5.47 6.63 -3.42
CA ARG A 407 -4.72 7.20 -2.29
C ARG A 407 -3.21 7.03 -2.44
N VAL A 408 -2.74 5.86 -2.89
CA VAL A 408 -1.32 5.58 -3.12
C VAL A 408 -0.79 6.39 -4.30
N VAL A 409 -1.53 6.46 -5.41
CA VAL A 409 -1.16 7.27 -6.58
C VAL A 409 -1.12 8.75 -6.21
N TYR A 410 -2.11 9.25 -5.46
CA TYR A 410 -2.12 10.63 -4.98
C TYR A 410 -0.93 10.91 -4.04
N SER A 411 -0.62 10.00 -3.11
CA SER A 411 0.56 10.09 -2.26
C SER A 411 1.86 10.14 -3.06
N ALA A 412 2.01 9.27 -4.06
CA ALA A 412 3.18 9.24 -4.92
C ALA A 412 3.30 10.52 -5.74
N TYR A 413 2.20 11.00 -6.31
CA TYR A 413 2.11 12.27 -7.02
C TYR A 413 2.58 13.44 -6.13
N GLN A 414 2.10 13.52 -4.89
CA GLN A 414 2.51 14.57 -3.94
C GLN A 414 4.02 14.51 -3.63
N GLN A 415 4.57 13.30 -3.41
CA GLN A 415 6.00 13.12 -3.13
C GLN A 415 6.88 13.52 -4.33
N VAL A 416 6.51 13.12 -5.55
CA VAL A 416 7.27 13.51 -6.75
C VAL A 416 7.17 15.01 -6.99
N ARG A 417 5.99 15.61 -6.76
CA ARG A 417 5.80 17.05 -6.90
C ARG A 417 6.66 17.85 -5.92
N LEU A 418 6.80 17.36 -4.68
CA LEU A 418 7.72 17.93 -3.68
C LEU A 418 9.18 17.78 -4.09
N ALA A 419 9.56 16.62 -4.63
CA ALA A 419 10.94 16.38 -5.09
C ALA A 419 11.30 17.20 -6.34
N ALA A 420 10.32 17.62 -7.13
CA ALA A 420 10.47 18.44 -8.34
C ALA A 420 10.72 19.94 -8.05
N THR A 421 11.29 20.30 -6.90
CA THR A 421 11.67 21.68 -6.59
C THR A 421 12.79 22.16 -7.51
N ALA A 422 12.42 22.80 -8.61
CA ALA A 422 13.33 23.65 -9.37
C ALA A 422 13.57 24.96 -8.62
N GLY A 423 14.72 25.59 -8.84
CA GLY A 423 15.01 26.91 -8.26
C GLY A 423 14.03 27.96 -8.77
N ARG A 424 13.53 28.82 -7.86
CA ARG A 424 12.62 29.95 -8.13
C ARG A 424 12.96 30.71 -9.42
N ALA A 425 14.24 31.01 -9.63
CA ALA A 425 14.72 31.74 -10.79
C ALA A 425 14.37 31.05 -12.14
N THR A 426 14.43 29.72 -12.19
CA THR A 426 14.06 28.94 -13.39
C THR A 426 12.57 29.05 -13.65
N ALA A 427 11.74 28.93 -12.62
CA ALA A 427 10.29 29.02 -12.74
C ALA A 427 9.82 30.42 -13.17
N GLU A 428 10.42 31.47 -12.64
CA GLU A 428 10.17 32.86 -13.05
C GLU A 428 10.65 33.14 -14.48
N HIS A 429 11.74 32.50 -14.92
CA HIS A 429 12.19 32.61 -16.31
C HIS A 429 11.17 31.98 -17.27
N HIS A 430 10.69 30.77 -16.98
CA HIS A 430 9.62 30.15 -17.74
C HIS A 430 8.32 30.98 -17.69
N GLY A 431 8.01 31.62 -16.54
CA GLY A 431 6.85 32.51 -16.42
C GLY A 431 6.92 33.68 -17.39
N ARG A 432 8.10 34.32 -17.50
CA ARG A 432 8.36 35.37 -18.50
C ARG A 432 8.25 34.86 -19.93
N GLN A 433 8.74 33.64 -20.22
CA GLN A 433 8.62 33.04 -21.55
C GLN A 433 7.15 32.86 -21.94
N ILE A 434 6.34 32.23 -21.07
CA ILE A 434 4.91 32.02 -21.30
C ILE A 434 4.19 33.35 -21.50
N HIS A 435 4.42 34.32 -20.63
CA HIS A 435 3.82 35.66 -20.76
C HIS A 435 4.16 36.33 -22.10
N SER A 436 5.42 36.24 -22.55
CA SER A 436 5.83 36.80 -23.85
C SER A 436 5.15 36.12 -25.04
N ILE A 437 4.90 34.81 -24.95
CA ILE A 437 4.18 34.06 -25.98
C ILE A 437 2.70 34.47 -26.00
N GLU A 438 2.08 34.64 -24.84
CA GLU A 438 0.69 35.09 -24.74
C GLU A 438 0.49 36.52 -25.27
N GLN A 439 1.44 37.42 -24.98
CA GLN A 439 1.47 38.77 -25.57
C GLN A 439 1.60 38.73 -27.08
N TRP A 440 2.47 37.86 -27.62
CA TRP A 440 2.63 37.67 -29.06
C TRP A 440 1.37 37.10 -29.72
N LEU A 441 0.65 36.23 -29.01
CA LEU A 441 -0.63 35.66 -29.45
C LEU A 441 -1.85 36.57 -29.19
N HIS A 442 -1.67 37.68 -28.47
CA HIS A 442 -2.74 38.57 -28.01
C HIS A 442 -3.82 37.86 -27.18
N ILE A 443 -3.41 36.93 -26.32
CA ILE A 443 -4.30 36.20 -25.39
C ILE A 443 -4.01 36.51 -23.92
N ASP A 444 -3.19 37.52 -23.65
CA ASP A 444 -2.73 37.99 -22.33
C ASP A 444 -3.83 38.72 -21.52
N ILE A 445 -5.00 38.08 -21.38
CA ILE A 445 -6.19 38.63 -20.72
C ILE A 445 -6.13 38.54 -19.19
N GLU A 446 -5.14 37.84 -18.63
CA GLU A 446 -5.05 37.51 -17.20
C GLU A 446 -5.06 38.76 -16.34
N HIS A 447 -4.27 39.77 -16.71
CA HIS A 447 -4.14 40.99 -15.92
C HIS A 447 -5.47 41.76 -15.88
N TRP A 448 -6.14 41.88 -17.03
CA TRP A 448 -7.46 42.52 -17.12
C TRP A 448 -8.51 41.76 -16.31
N ALA A 449 -8.56 40.43 -16.44
CA ALA A 449 -9.52 39.60 -15.73
C ALA A 449 -9.33 39.66 -14.21
N ASN A 450 -8.08 39.56 -13.74
CA ASN A 450 -7.74 39.62 -12.33
C ASN A 450 -8.15 40.98 -11.71
N HIS A 451 -7.72 42.09 -12.31
CA HIS A 451 -8.06 43.42 -11.81
C HIS A 451 -9.55 43.77 -11.91
N SER A 452 -10.27 43.18 -12.87
CA SER A 452 -11.72 43.38 -13.01
C SER A 452 -12.49 42.62 -11.93
N VAL A 453 -12.14 41.35 -11.68
CA VAL A 453 -12.82 40.50 -10.69
C VAL A 453 -12.54 40.97 -9.26
N VAL A 454 -11.32 41.40 -8.95
CA VAL A 454 -10.95 41.92 -7.63
C VAL A 454 -11.83 43.10 -7.18
N ARG A 455 -12.30 43.93 -8.13
CA ARG A 455 -13.18 45.08 -7.84
C ARG A 455 -14.61 44.67 -7.47
N VAL A 456 -15.00 43.42 -7.75
CA VAL A 456 -16.36 42.91 -7.56
C VAL A 456 -16.33 41.81 -6.50
N GLY A 457 -16.50 42.18 -5.22
CA GLY A 457 -16.29 41.29 -4.07
C GLY A 457 -16.98 39.93 -4.17
N TRP A 458 -18.28 39.88 -4.52
CA TRP A 458 -19.00 38.61 -4.64
C TRP A 458 -18.46 37.71 -5.76
N LEU A 459 -17.95 38.31 -6.85
CA LEU A 459 -17.42 37.57 -7.99
C LEU A 459 -16.03 37.01 -7.68
N ARG A 460 -15.21 37.79 -6.95
CA ARG A 460 -13.95 37.34 -6.38
C ARG A 460 -14.20 36.15 -5.44
N ASP A 461 -15.07 36.31 -4.45
CA ASP A 461 -15.35 35.26 -3.45
C ASP A 461 -15.90 33.99 -4.12
N PHE A 462 -16.73 34.14 -5.17
CA PHE A 462 -17.19 33.02 -5.98
C PHE A 462 -16.04 32.28 -6.66
N PHE A 463 -15.15 33.00 -7.37
CA PHE A 463 -14.03 32.36 -8.07
C PHE A 463 -13.01 31.76 -7.12
N ASP A 464 -12.73 32.39 -5.98
CA ASP A 464 -11.84 31.86 -4.94
C ASP A 464 -12.40 30.56 -4.35
N TYR A 465 -13.70 30.54 -4.03
CA TYR A 465 -14.38 29.33 -3.53
C TYR A 465 -14.43 28.22 -4.59
N TYR A 466 -14.74 28.58 -5.84
CA TYR A 466 -14.82 27.66 -6.95
C TYR A 466 -13.47 27.01 -7.25
N TYR A 467 -12.43 27.84 -7.33
CA TYR A 467 -11.04 27.44 -7.52
C TYR A 467 -10.61 26.46 -6.43
N SER A 468 -10.90 26.76 -5.16
CA SER A 468 -10.43 25.95 -4.03
C SER A 468 -11.16 24.61 -3.88
N THR A 469 -12.41 24.51 -4.35
CA THR A 469 -13.30 23.40 -3.95
C THR A 469 -13.71 22.46 -5.09
N PHE A 470 -14.20 23.01 -6.21
CA PHE A 470 -14.99 22.23 -7.17
C PHE A 470 -14.16 21.22 -7.96
N HIS A 471 -12.88 21.51 -8.19
CA HIS A 471 -11.97 20.63 -8.91
C HIS A 471 -11.69 19.31 -8.17
N PHE A 472 -11.98 19.21 -6.86
CA PHE A 472 -11.95 17.94 -6.13
C PHE A 472 -13.32 17.27 -6.07
N ILE A 473 -14.37 18.03 -5.75
CA ILE A 473 -15.72 17.47 -5.52
C ILE A 473 -16.31 16.88 -6.80
N VAL A 474 -16.21 17.60 -7.92
CA VAL A 474 -16.90 17.20 -9.17
C VAL A 474 -16.32 15.91 -9.77
N PRO A 475 -14.98 15.75 -9.92
CA PRO A 475 -14.43 14.48 -10.41
C PRO A 475 -14.79 13.30 -9.51
N LEU A 476 -14.73 13.46 -8.18
CA LEU A 476 -15.10 12.41 -7.23
C LEU A 476 -16.58 12.04 -7.32
N ALA A 477 -17.47 13.02 -7.48
CA ALA A 477 -18.89 12.80 -7.67
C ALA A 477 -19.18 12.01 -8.97
N ILE A 478 -18.53 12.38 -10.08
CA ILE A 478 -18.64 11.65 -11.35
C ILE A 478 -18.15 10.21 -11.18
N LEU A 479 -16.97 10.02 -10.59
CA LEU A 479 -16.42 8.68 -10.34
C LEU A 479 -17.34 7.85 -9.44
N GLY A 480 -17.92 8.44 -8.39
CA GLY A 480 -18.88 7.77 -7.51
C GLY A 480 -20.16 7.35 -8.22
N VAL A 481 -20.74 8.24 -9.03
CA VAL A 481 -21.93 7.92 -9.85
C VAL A 481 -21.63 6.81 -10.86
N LEU A 482 -20.48 6.87 -11.55
CA LEU A 482 -20.08 5.84 -12.51
C LEU A 482 -19.78 4.51 -11.82
N TYR A 483 -19.15 4.51 -10.65
CA TYR A 483 -18.88 3.30 -9.87
C TYR A 483 -20.17 2.54 -9.55
N VAL A 484 -21.24 3.25 -9.17
CA VAL A 484 -22.54 2.66 -8.84
C VAL A 484 -23.34 2.31 -10.10
N ARG A 485 -23.48 3.24 -11.03
CA ARG A 485 -24.45 3.12 -12.15
C ARG A 485 -23.85 2.59 -13.45
N ARG A 486 -22.55 2.76 -13.70
CA ARG A 486 -21.88 2.35 -14.94
C ARG A 486 -20.49 1.75 -14.72
N PRO A 487 -20.39 0.57 -14.09
CA PRO A 487 -19.09 -0.03 -13.71
C PRO A 487 -18.14 -0.28 -14.88
N ALA A 488 -18.69 -0.62 -16.06
CA ALA A 488 -17.91 -0.83 -17.27
C ALA A 488 -17.28 0.47 -17.80
N ASP A 489 -17.98 1.61 -17.70
CA ASP A 489 -17.43 2.93 -18.08
C ASP A 489 -16.47 3.47 -17.02
N TYR A 490 -16.72 3.19 -15.73
CA TYR A 490 -15.93 3.69 -14.59
C TYR A 490 -14.44 3.43 -14.78
N ARG A 491 -14.01 2.20 -15.09
CA ARG A 491 -12.57 1.86 -15.17
C ARG A 491 -11.88 2.59 -16.31
N TRP A 492 -12.57 2.77 -17.43
CA TRP A 492 -12.03 3.46 -18.61
C TRP A 492 -11.85 4.95 -18.32
N VAL A 493 -12.91 5.58 -17.79
CA VAL A 493 -12.91 7.00 -17.43
C VAL A 493 -11.93 7.30 -16.28
N ARG A 494 -11.86 6.45 -15.25
CA ARG A 494 -10.88 6.54 -14.15
C ARG A 494 -9.44 6.43 -14.65
N SER A 495 -9.16 5.52 -15.59
CA SER A 495 -7.81 5.40 -16.15
C SER A 495 -7.39 6.66 -16.92
N SER A 496 -8.30 7.33 -17.64
CA SER A 496 -7.92 8.53 -18.41
C SER A 496 -7.54 9.72 -17.52
N ILE A 497 -8.27 9.97 -16.42
CA ILE A 497 -7.87 10.99 -15.44
C ILE A 497 -6.57 10.61 -14.72
N GLY A 498 -6.37 9.31 -14.45
CA GLY A 498 -5.11 8.80 -13.91
C GLY A 498 -3.92 9.08 -14.83
N PHE A 499 -4.02 8.76 -16.11
CA PHE A 499 -2.97 9.06 -17.09
C PHE A 499 -2.75 10.55 -17.29
N ALA A 500 -3.83 11.35 -17.37
CA ALA A 500 -3.71 12.81 -17.47
C ALA A 500 -2.95 13.40 -16.27
N THR A 501 -3.23 12.91 -15.06
CA THR A 501 -2.54 13.35 -13.84
C THR A 501 -1.06 12.93 -13.80
N LEU A 502 -0.73 11.73 -14.29
CA LEU A 502 0.65 11.28 -14.41
C LEU A 502 1.43 12.07 -15.47
N LEU A 503 0.80 12.40 -16.61
CA LEU A 503 1.41 13.23 -17.64
C LEU A 503 1.63 14.66 -17.16
N ALA A 504 0.70 15.21 -16.37
CA ALA A 504 0.87 16.51 -15.74
C ALA A 504 2.08 16.54 -14.80
N LEU A 505 2.32 15.47 -14.04
CA LEU A 505 3.49 15.33 -13.18
C LEU A 505 4.81 15.39 -13.96
N VAL A 506 4.86 14.76 -15.14
CA VAL A 506 6.00 14.87 -16.05
C VAL A 506 6.17 16.31 -16.53
N GLY A 507 5.06 17.00 -16.84
CA GLY A 507 5.07 18.43 -17.18
C GLY A 507 5.67 19.30 -16.07
N PHE A 508 5.23 19.12 -14.82
CA PHE A 508 5.76 19.88 -13.68
C PHE A 508 7.25 19.66 -13.44
N TRP A 509 7.74 18.45 -13.71
CA TRP A 509 9.15 18.12 -13.55
C TRP A 509 10.02 18.69 -14.69
N LEU A 510 9.52 18.68 -15.93
CA LEU A 510 10.26 19.16 -17.10
C LEU A 510 10.20 20.69 -17.27
N TYR A 511 9.08 21.32 -16.88
CA TYR A 511 8.82 22.74 -17.10
C TYR A 511 8.22 23.41 -15.85
N PRO A 512 9.04 23.60 -14.79
CA PRO A 512 8.62 24.34 -13.60
C PRO A 512 8.25 25.77 -14.00
N LEU A 513 7.07 26.24 -13.62
CA LEU A 513 6.50 27.51 -14.10
C LEU A 513 5.93 28.32 -12.95
N ALA A 514 6.37 29.58 -12.83
CA ALA A 514 5.80 30.53 -11.89
C ALA A 514 4.42 31.02 -12.39
N PRO A 515 3.38 30.96 -11.55
CA PRO A 515 2.07 31.51 -11.89
C PRO A 515 2.08 33.06 -11.87
N PRO A 516 1.10 33.73 -12.51
CA PRO A 516 1.04 35.19 -12.61
C PRO A 516 1.20 35.91 -11.27
N ARG A 517 0.51 35.44 -10.21
CA ARG A 517 0.58 36.01 -8.86
C ARG A 517 1.95 35.97 -8.18
N LEU A 518 2.86 35.11 -8.65
CA LEU A 518 4.23 35.00 -8.12
C LEU A 518 5.27 35.70 -9.01
N MET A 519 4.85 36.36 -10.08
CA MET A 519 5.75 37.07 -10.98
C MET A 519 6.09 38.47 -10.48
N PRO A 520 7.38 38.78 -10.24
CA PRO A 520 7.78 40.11 -9.80
C PRO A 520 7.54 41.15 -10.90
N GLY A 521 6.98 42.30 -10.52
CA GLY A 521 6.84 43.46 -11.41
C GLY A 521 5.64 43.44 -12.38
N LEU A 522 4.81 42.39 -12.37
CA LEU A 522 3.65 42.27 -13.28
C LEU A 522 2.30 42.73 -12.67
N GLY A 523 2.26 43.05 -11.37
CA GLY A 523 1.09 43.68 -10.74
C GLY A 523 -0.16 42.80 -10.53
N PHE A 524 -0.02 41.47 -10.57
CA PHE A 524 -1.10 40.53 -10.26
C PHE A 524 -1.45 40.49 -8.77
N ILE A 525 -2.73 40.26 -8.45
CA ILE A 525 -3.25 40.17 -7.08
C ILE A 525 -3.61 38.72 -6.77
N ASP A 526 -3.02 38.14 -5.72
CA ASP A 526 -3.44 36.83 -5.18
C ASP A 526 -4.72 37.00 -4.35
N THR A 527 -5.86 36.65 -4.93
CA THR A 527 -7.17 36.74 -4.27
C THR A 527 -7.41 35.59 -3.30
N VAL A 528 -6.79 34.43 -3.54
CA VAL A 528 -7.06 33.18 -2.81
C VAL A 528 -6.30 33.13 -1.49
N HIS A 529 -5.06 33.62 -1.47
CA HIS A 529 -4.18 33.53 -0.31
C HIS A 529 -3.84 34.89 0.31
N GLY A 530 -4.33 36.00 -0.26
CA GLY A 530 -4.04 37.36 0.23
C GLY A 530 -2.63 37.84 -0.09
N VAL A 531 -2.21 38.97 0.53
CA VAL A 531 -0.89 39.58 0.30
C VAL A 531 0.21 38.64 0.75
N GLN A 532 1.08 38.27 -0.18
CA GLN A 532 2.16 37.33 0.05
C GLN A 532 3.45 38.03 0.40
N ASP A 533 4.04 37.68 1.55
CA ASP A 533 5.43 38.00 1.84
C ASP A 533 6.32 37.02 1.06
N PHE A 534 6.97 37.51 0.00
CA PHE A 534 7.87 36.71 -0.84
C PHE A 534 9.11 36.17 -0.10
N ALA A 535 9.36 36.59 1.15
CA ALA A 535 10.39 36.05 2.04
C ALA A 535 9.83 35.02 3.05
N LYS A 536 8.57 35.13 3.47
CA LYS A 536 7.89 34.20 4.40
C LYS A 536 6.39 34.12 4.13
N PRO A 537 5.98 33.39 3.09
CA PRO A 537 4.59 33.43 2.70
C PRO A 537 3.69 32.45 3.49
N ASP A 538 2.43 32.86 3.73
CA ASP A 538 1.41 32.09 4.47
C ASP A 538 0.28 31.66 3.51
N TYR A 539 -0.05 30.37 3.52
CA TYR A 539 -0.84 29.72 2.48
C TYR A 539 -1.85 28.69 2.97
N GLY A 540 -2.20 28.69 4.26
CA GLY A 540 -3.27 27.84 4.81
C GLY A 540 -2.89 26.36 5.05
N THR A 541 -3.63 25.71 5.95
CA THR A 541 -3.28 24.42 6.57
C THR A 541 -3.42 23.18 5.67
N LEU A 542 -4.08 23.30 4.50
CA LEU A 542 -4.29 22.20 3.54
C LEU A 542 -3.28 22.20 2.37
N THR A 543 -2.52 23.28 2.18
CA THR A 543 -1.71 23.58 0.97
C THR A 543 -0.22 23.78 1.25
N GLY A 544 0.20 23.80 2.52
CA GLY A 544 1.61 23.93 2.95
C GLY A 544 2.58 22.83 2.49
N VAL A 545 2.13 21.91 1.62
CA VAL A 545 2.89 20.76 1.09
C VAL A 545 2.90 20.74 -0.45
N THR A 546 2.55 21.85 -1.11
CA THR A 546 2.43 21.91 -2.59
C THR A 546 3.52 22.76 -3.24
N ASN A 547 4.18 22.25 -4.29
CA ASN A 547 5.14 23.02 -5.10
C ASN A 547 4.40 24.12 -5.88
N GLN A 548 4.59 25.37 -5.49
CA GLN A 548 3.86 26.52 -6.02
C GLN A 548 4.35 27.00 -7.38
N TYR A 549 5.54 26.54 -7.80
CA TYR A 549 6.14 26.80 -9.12
C TYR A 549 5.80 25.70 -10.13
N ALA A 550 4.62 25.09 -9.99
CA ALA A 550 4.12 24.01 -10.84
C ALA A 550 2.80 24.44 -11.51
N ALA A 551 2.81 25.58 -12.20
CA ALA A 551 1.61 26.13 -12.82
C ALA A 551 1.19 25.39 -14.11
N MET A 552 2.15 24.93 -14.94
CA MET A 552 1.86 24.24 -16.21
C MET A 552 2.19 22.73 -16.12
N PRO A 553 1.29 21.84 -16.56
CA PRO A 553 -0.07 22.07 -17.05
C PRO A 553 -1.09 22.27 -15.92
N SER A 554 -2.14 23.07 -16.16
CA SER A 554 -3.17 23.32 -15.14
C SER A 554 -4.04 22.08 -14.89
N LEU A 555 -3.83 21.39 -13.77
CA LEU A 555 -4.65 20.25 -13.37
C LEU A 555 -6.06 20.64 -12.92
N HIS A 556 -6.26 21.86 -12.40
CA HIS A 556 -7.60 22.39 -12.11
C HIS A 556 -8.45 22.37 -13.38
N PHE A 557 -7.93 22.98 -14.45
CA PHE A 557 -8.60 22.98 -15.74
C PHE A 557 -8.63 21.58 -16.37
N GLY A 558 -7.54 20.80 -16.27
CA GLY A 558 -7.50 19.44 -16.80
C GLY A 558 -8.58 18.53 -16.22
N TRP A 559 -8.74 18.51 -14.90
CA TRP A 559 -9.77 17.68 -14.25
C TRP A 559 -11.19 18.16 -14.53
N SER A 560 -11.43 19.47 -14.58
CA SER A 560 -12.74 20.01 -14.95
C SER A 560 -13.09 19.77 -16.42
N LEU A 561 -12.11 19.87 -17.32
CA LEU A 561 -12.29 19.53 -18.74
C LEU A 561 -12.58 18.04 -18.91
N TRP A 562 -11.86 17.18 -18.20
CA TRP A 562 -12.16 15.75 -18.15
C TRP A 562 -13.60 15.51 -17.68
N CYS A 563 -14.07 16.20 -16.64
CA CYS A 563 -15.46 16.10 -16.18
C CYS A 563 -16.44 16.48 -17.28
N GLY A 564 -16.20 17.61 -17.96
CA GLY A 564 -17.05 18.08 -19.06
C GLY A 564 -17.10 17.07 -20.21
N VAL A 565 -15.95 16.55 -20.64
CA VAL A 565 -15.85 15.52 -21.69
C VAL A 565 -16.63 14.26 -21.28
N VAL A 566 -16.45 13.77 -20.06
CA VAL A 566 -17.15 12.58 -19.55
C VAL A 566 -18.66 12.80 -19.51
N ILE A 567 -19.12 13.96 -19.04
CA ILE A 567 -20.55 14.29 -19.00
C ILE A 567 -21.11 14.37 -20.42
N VAL A 568 -20.44 15.05 -21.35
CA VAL A 568 -20.86 15.14 -22.77
C VAL A 568 -20.97 13.75 -23.41
N MET A 569 -20.02 12.86 -23.10
CA MET A 569 -19.98 11.50 -23.62
C MET A 569 -21.07 10.58 -23.05
N LEU A 570 -21.46 10.75 -21.79
CA LEU A 570 -22.28 9.78 -21.05
C LEU A 570 -23.70 10.28 -20.73
N ALA A 571 -23.91 11.59 -20.65
CA ALA A 571 -25.18 12.16 -20.25
C ALA A 571 -26.20 12.09 -21.40
N PRO A 572 -27.45 11.66 -21.13
CA PRO A 572 -28.46 11.49 -22.16
C PRO A 572 -29.07 12.82 -22.63
N LYS A 573 -29.18 13.83 -21.76
CA LYS A 573 -29.91 15.08 -22.02
C LYS A 573 -28.97 16.24 -22.38
N ILE A 574 -29.37 17.08 -23.34
CA ILE A 574 -28.57 18.23 -23.81
C ILE A 574 -28.24 19.21 -22.67
N TRP A 575 -29.20 19.50 -21.78
CA TRP A 575 -28.95 20.41 -20.64
C TRP A 575 -27.87 19.87 -19.69
N MET A 576 -27.76 18.55 -19.51
CA MET A 576 -26.70 17.95 -18.70
C MET A 576 -25.33 18.14 -19.36
N LYS A 577 -25.28 18.02 -20.69
CA LYS A 577 -24.06 18.28 -21.48
C LYS A 577 -23.64 19.74 -21.38
N ALA A 578 -24.60 20.67 -21.49
CA ALA A 578 -24.38 22.09 -21.29
C ALA A 578 -23.82 22.37 -19.89
N LEU A 579 -24.45 21.83 -18.84
CA LEU A 579 -23.96 21.95 -17.46
C LEU A 579 -22.55 21.36 -17.27
N GLY A 580 -22.27 20.23 -17.91
CA GLY A 580 -20.94 19.62 -17.91
C GLY A 580 -19.87 20.49 -18.54
N LEU A 581 -20.21 21.23 -19.61
CA LEU A 581 -19.30 22.17 -20.28
C LEU A 581 -19.15 23.51 -19.55
N LEU A 582 -20.14 23.92 -18.74
CA LEU A 582 -20.02 25.09 -17.88
C LEU A 582 -18.94 24.92 -16.80
N HIS A 583 -18.71 23.70 -16.32
CA HIS A 583 -17.70 23.43 -15.30
C HIS A 583 -16.27 23.79 -15.73
N PRO A 584 -15.69 23.26 -16.83
CA PRO A 584 -14.38 23.69 -17.30
C PRO A 584 -14.33 25.17 -17.69
N LEU A 585 -15.44 25.73 -18.18
CA LEU A 585 -15.52 27.17 -18.46
C LEU A 585 -15.34 28.00 -17.19
N PHE A 586 -16.07 27.69 -16.12
CA PHE A 586 -15.88 28.39 -14.85
C PHE A 586 -14.51 28.13 -14.23
N THR A 587 -13.94 26.94 -14.40
CA THR A 587 -12.59 26.67 -13.92
C THR A 587 -11.53 27.48 -14.66
N VAL A 588 -11.58 27.59 -16.00
CA VAL A 588 -10.61 28.44 -16.73
C VAL A 588 -10.78 29.91 -16.35
N SER A 589 -12.01 30.39 -16.20
CA SER A 589 -12.26 31.75 -15.70
C SER A 589 -11.70 31.96 -14.29
N ALA A 590 -11.87 30.99 -13.39
CA ALA A 590 -11.40 31.07 -12.01
C ALA A 590 -9.87 31.11 -11.94
N ILE A 591 -9.16 30.23 -12.66
CA ILE A 591 -7.69 30.19 -12.59
C ILE A 591 -7.03 31.46 -13.16
N VAL A 592 -7.64 32.06 -14.19
CA VAL A 592 -7.21 33.31 -14.82
C VAL A 592 -7.54 34.50 -13.91
N ALA A 593 -8.79 34.59 -13.44
CA ALA A 593 -9.25 35.68 -12.58
C ALA A 593 -8.53 35.75 -11.23
N THR A 594 -8.11 34.61 -10.67
CA THR A 594 -7.40 34.55 -9.40
C THR A 594 -5.88 34.70 -9.54
N GLY A 595 -5.36 34.88 -10.77
CA GLY A 595 -3.92 34.97 -11.03
C GLY A 595 -3.16 33.68 -10.74
N ASN A 596 -3.86 32.54 -10.72
CA ASN A 596 -3.26 31.26 -10.36
C ASN A 596 -2.59 30.53 -11.53
N HIS A 597 -2.98 30.83 -12.77
CA HIS A 597 -2.46 30.21 -13.98
C HIS A 597 -2.50 31.18 -15.16
N TRP A 598 -1.60 30.94 -16.13
CA TRP A 598 -1.65 31.54 -17.46
C TRP A 598 -2.70 30.84 -18.34
N VAL A 599 -3.20 31.49 -19.38
CA VAL A 599 -4.12 30.87 -20.35
C VAL A 599 -3.47 29.66 -21.03
N LEU A 600 -2.17 29.71 -21.34
CA LEU A 600 -1.40 28.60 -21.89
C LEU A 600 -1.27 27.41 -20.93
N ASP A 601 -1.39 27.62 -19.62
CA ASP A 601 -1.44 26.51 -18.66
C ASP A 601 -2.70 25.67 -18.87
N ALA A 602 -3.83 26.32 -19.22
CA ALA A 602 -5.08 25.65 -19.56
C ALA A 602 -4.96 24.85 -20.86
N VAL A 603 -4.22 25.36 -21.86
CA VAL A 603 -3.89 24.61 -23.09
C VAL A 603 -3.05 23.38 -22.75
N GLY A 604 -2.05 23.51 -21.88
CA GLY A 604 -1.30 22.37 -21.35
C GLY A 604 -2.20 21.36 -20.63
N GLY A 605 -3.15 21.83 -19.83
CA GLY A 605 -4.18 21.02 -19.17
C GLY A 605 -5.04 20.24 -20.18
N ALA A 606 -5.48 20.89 -21.26
CA ALA A 606 -6.22 20.23 -22.33
C ALA A 606 -5.38 19.15 -23.04
N ALA A 607 -4.11 19.44 -23.31
CA ALA A 607 -3.20 18.51 -23.96
C ALA A 607 -3.01 17.23 -23.14
N VAL A 608 -2.77 17.34 -21.82
CA VAL A 608 -2.61 16.14 -20.98
C VAL A 608 -3.89 15.34 -20.82
N VAL A 609 -5.07 15.98 -20.83
CA VAL A 609 -6.37 15.28 -20.82
C VAL A 609 -6.58 14.53 -22.13
N ALA A 610 -6.32 15.16 -23.27
CA ALA A 610 -6.43 14.54 -24.58
C ALA A 610 -5.50 13.33 -24.70
N LEU A 611 -4.24 13.47 -24.27
CA LEU A 611 -3.28 12.38 -24.22
C LEU A 611 -3.70 11.29 -23.24
N GLY A 612 -4.27 11.64 -22.08
CA GLY A 612 -4.81 10.67 -21.12
C GLY A 612 -5.94 9.81 -21.69
N PHE A 613 -6.88 10.41 -22.43
CA PHE A 613 -7.89 9.68 -23.18
C PHE A 613 -7.29 8.87 -24.33
N GLY A 614 -6.30 9.42 -25.04
CA GLY A 614 -5.57 8.74 -26.12
C GLY A 614 -4.88 7.47 -25.64
N LEU A 615 -4.10 7.54 -24.57
CA LEU A 615 -3.45 6.39 -23.94
C LEU A 615 -4.46 5.35 -23.45
N THR A 616 -5.58 5.81 -22.88
CA THR A 616 -6.65 4.89 -22.47
C THR A 616 -7.26 4.18 -23.68
N TYR A 617 -7.47 4.89 -24.79
CA TYR A 617 -7.99 4.32 -26.02
C TYR A 617 -7.00 3.30 -26.64
N THR A 618 -5.70 3.61 -26.67
CA THR A 618 -4.68 2.70 -27.24
C THR A 618 -4.48 1.43 -26.41
N LEU A 619 -4.55 1.55 -25.08
CA LEU A 619 -4.30 0.44 -24.14
C LEU A 619 -5.56 -0.41 -23.84
N CYS A 620 -6.74 0.22 -23.82
CA CYS A 620 -8.00 -0.44 -23.42
C CYS A 620 -9.03 -0.53 -24.57
N GLY A 621 -8.70 -0.05 -25.78
CA GLY A 621 -9.59 -0.03 -26.95
C GLY A 621 -10.72 1.02 -26.89
N PRO A 622 -11.59 1.05 -27.92
CA PRO A 622 -12.73 1.97 -28.04
C PRO A 622 -13.80 1.76 -26.97
N ARG A 623 -14.52 2.83 -26.57
CA ARG A 623 -15.54 2.79 -25.50
C ARG A 623 -16.64 1.74 -25.71
N GLY A 624 -17.08 1.52 -26.94
CA GLY A 624 -18.17 0.59 -27.25
C GLY A 624 -17.90 -0.83 -26.73
N LEU A 625 -18.95 -1.48 -26.23
CA LEU A 625 -18.91 -2.87 -25.79
C LEU A 625 -19.80 -3.66 -26.76
N ARG A 626 -19.33 -4.82 -27.23
CA ARG A 626 -20.20 -5.85 -27.82
C ARG A 626 -20.47 -6.89 -26.74
N GLU A 627 -21.72 -7.27 -26.55
CA GLU A 627 -22.05 -8.38 -25.66
C GLU A 627 -21.59 -9.70 -26.31
N PRO A 628 -21.18 -10.71 -25.52
CA PRO A 628 -20.88 -12.03 -26.05
C PRO A 628 -22.18 -12.67 -26.57
N GLY A 629 -22.41 -12.61 -27.89
CA GLY A 629 -23.60 -13.17 -28.54
C GLY A 629 -24.01 -12.48 -29.84
N ASP A 630 -23.62 -11.22 -30.05
CA ASP A 630 -24.03 -10.41 -31.22
C ASP A 630 -23.29 -10.78 -32.54
N GLY A 631 -22.62 -11.93 -32.59
CA GLY A 631 -21.66 -12.25 -33.65
C GLY A 631 -21.71 -13.67 -34.22
N GLU A 632 -22.56 -14.58 -33.71
CA GLU A 632 -22.82 -15.81 -34.48
C GLU A 632 -23.82 -15.48 -35.59
N PRO A 633 -23.47 -15.65 -36.88
CA PRO A 633 -24.47 -15.64 -37.93
C PRO A 633 -25.43 -16.78 -37.60
N ARG A 634 -26.72 -16.47 -37.43
CA ARG A 634 -27.77 -17.47 -37.42
C ARG A 634 -27.72 -18.20 -38.77
N ASP A 635 -26.95 -19.28 -38.82
CA ASP A 635 -26.98 -20.18 -39.96
C ASP A 635 -28.41 -20.69 -40.09
N GLY A 636 -29.01 -20.38 -41.24
CA GLY A 636 -30.42 -20.61 -41.49
C GLY A 636 -30.73 -22.09 -41.41
N ILE A 637 -31.42 -22.50 -40.34
CA ILE A 637 -32.25 -23.69 -40.37
C ILE A 637 -33.37 -23.38 -41.36
N ARG A 638 -33.13 -23.68 -42.63
CA ARG A 638 -34.16 -23.89 -43.65
C ARG A 638 -35.01 -25.07 -43.18
N THR A 639 -36.08 -24.77 -42.47
CA THR A 639 -37.22 -25.67 -42.32
C THR A 639 -37.83 -25.88 -43.70
N THR A 640 -37.37 -26.90 -44.42
CA THR A 640 -38.12 -27.46 -45.55
C THR A 640 -39.34 -28.18 -44.98
N ALA A 641 -40.45 -27.44 -44.89
CA ALA A 641 -41.76 -28.03 -44.69
C ALA A 641 -42.09 -28.91 -45.92
N ARG A 642 -41.96 -30.22 -45.77
CA ARG A 642 -42.71 -31.18 -46.57
C ARG A 642 -43.99 -31.51 -45.82
N SER A 643 -45.09 -31.09 -46.43
CA SER A 643 -46.46 -31.44 -46.10
C SER A 643 -46.69 -32.95 -46.25
N THR A 644 -47.21 -33.57 -45.20
CA THR A 644 -48.03 -34.79 -45.30
C THR A 644 -49.18 -34.65 -44.30
N PRO A 645 -50.43 -34.93 -44.69
CA PRO A 645 -51.61 -34.52 -43.95
C PRO A 645 -51.96 -35.51 -42.83
N VAL A 646 -52.41 -34.97 -41.69
CA VAL A 646 -53.00 -35.74 -40.60
C VAL A 646 -54.39 -36.21 -41.02
N GLY A 647 -54.61 -37.52 -40.96
CA GLY A 647 -55.88 -38.17 -41.25
C GLY A 647 -57.00 -37.71 -40.33
N ARG A 648 -58.14 -37.42 -40.94
CA ARG A 648 -59.41 -37.14 -40.27
C ARG A 648 -60.04 -38.48 -39.87
N VAL A 649 -60.27 -38.66 -38.57
CA VAL A 649 -61.19 -39.68 -38.05
C VAL A 649 -62.60 -39.17 -38.28
N THR A 650 -63.42 -39.96 -38.97
CA THR A 650 -64.88 -39.84 -39.01
C THR A 650 -65.49 -41.21 -38.71
N GLU A 651 -66.51 -41.19 -37.86
CA GLU A 651 -67.28 -42.32 -37.36
C GLU A 651 -68.08 -43.07 -38.44
N SER A 652 -68.45 -44.30 -38.05
CA SER A 652 -69.62 -45.12 -38.40
C SER A 652 -69.82 -45.61 -39.85
N ALA A 653 -69.60 -46.92 -40.06
CA ALA A 653 -70.65 -47.94 -40.26
C ALA A 653 -70.02 -49.33 -40.24
#